data_AF-A0A8T7KV78-F1
#
_entry.id   AF-A0A8T7KV78-F1
#
_cell.length_a   1.000
_cell.length_b   1.000
_cell.length_c   1.000
_cell.angle_alpha   90.00
_cell.angle_beta   90.00
_cell.angle_gamma   90.00
#
_symmetry.space_group_name_H-M   'P 1'
#
loop_
_entity.id
_entity.type
_entity.pdbx_description
1 polymer ?
#
loop_
_entity_poly.entity_id
_entity_poly.type
_entity_poly.pdbx_seq_one_letter_code
_entity_poly.pdbx_strand_id
1 'polypeptide(L)'
;MADWAGKTLGKVHINDLIARGGMAEVYTGTHESFGLVAVKVMRGLLERDSDQLARFQREAEVIAELKHPNIVQMMDYTVVDETPCLTMEYINGPSLAAYLKSLHEHKQRLPIGIVAQLLTGIASALDYAHSKGMIHRDIKPANVLLSSPTKQITLNEPLPPDVEPTLTDFGLVRLLDSTMHTTTGSVSGTPAYMSPEQSRGEKVDKRTDIYSLGIMLYEMLAGGVPFQADTTFGMLMKHINEPPPVIKGISPDLQALLDRALAKDPSLRYNSAGELANEFLAIFNGQTVSPGTLHIAELARQAATQAAQGEKPRPEDPPSRRWIRLAVEGTIFLVLGFFLFRVVFPIDTNTPTATPDPNVPVGRMRFSDVSDIMDKVSITLDTGTAGPETGTHYEAWLISDDGTIVKDIGQIIFDASGIGQLVFTDPNHENLLDGFNQVQVTRERDDVSINVPTGEVVYSSTFPPKALVHVRHVMVSFPGAPNEEALMVGLFYYSGRYINYSVNGDVQNDPNFVYMVKAYENGDEATVRKRTEEVINLIVGDQSGLYRDYDGDGILDNADGDGFGSLQNGDRLGYIQETALHAKYSAEAEDSTPNIRNFSANMQICIQNMDGWTKEVLPLAQELNDTPFGPEMKPIIERLSVITNNLEYGVDADKDGIIEPIAGECGASQAYEYGWYFADFPILIGPNRIPPVE
;
A
#
# COMPACT_ATOMS: atom_id res chain seq x y z
N MET A 1 -19.04 9.21 36.89
CA MET A 1 -18.62 7.99 36.16
C MET A 1 -18.95 6.81 37.03
N ALA A 2 -19.61 5.78 36.48
CA ALA A 2 -19.99 4.61 37.25
C ALA A 2 -18.72 3.80 37.59
N ASP A 3 -18.49 3.57 38.88
CA ASP A 3 -17.55 2.56 39.32
C ASP A 3 -18.15 1.18 38.99
N TRP A 4 -17.42 0.37 38.23
CA TRP A 4 -17.87 -0.98 37.85
C TRP A 4 -17.50 -2.02 38.90
N ALA A 5 -16.62 -1.69 39.85
CA ALA A 5 -16.28 -2.57 40.96
C ALA A 5 -17.52 -2.92 41.78
N GLY A 6 -17.71 -4.21 42.09
CA GLY A 6 -18.85 -4.74 42.82
C GLY A 6 -20.12 -4.93 41.98
N LYS A 7 -20.14 -4.56 40.70
CA LYS A 7 -21.25 -4.88 39.78
C LYS A 7 -21.15 -6.33 39.29
N THR A 8 -22.27 -6.85 38.79
CA THR A 8 -22.32 -8.18 38.16
C THR A 8 -22.73 -8.04 36.68
N LEU A 9 -21.94 -8.61 35.78
CA LEU A 9 -22.21 -8.72 34.34
C LEU A 9 -22.50 -10.18 34.00
N GLY A 10 -23.76 -10.52 33.73
CA GLY A 10 -24.14 -11.91 33.51
C GLY A 10 -23.74 -12.80 34.70
N LYS A 11 -22.77 -13.69 34.49
CA LYS A 11 -22.22 -14.61 35.50
C LYS A 11 -20.88 -14.15 36.12
N VAL A 12 -20.47 -12.91 35.86
CA VAL A 12 -19.18 -12.36 36.32
C VAL A 12 -19.42 -11.27 37.36
N HIS A 13 -18.90 -11.47 38.57
CA HIS A 13 -18.80 -10.40 39.57
C HIS A 13 -17.52 -9.60 39.34
N ILE A 14 -17.64 -8.30 39.07
CA ILE A 14 -16.48 -7.41 38.87
C ILE A 14 -15.87 -7.09 40.23
N ASN A 15 -14.57 -7.32 40.35
CA ASN A 15 -13.78 -7.06 41.55
C ASN A 15 -13.04 -5.72 41.40
N ASP A 16 -11.71 -5.75 41.29
CA ASP A 16 -10.84 -4.57 41.34
C ASP A 16 -10.42 -4.08 39.94
N LEU A 17 -10.28 -2.77 39.78
CA LEU A 17 -9.70 -2.16 38.58
C LEU A 17 -8.20 -2.51 38.47
N ILE A 18 -7.80 -3.11 37.34
CA ILE A 18 -6.40 -3.49 37.05
C ILE A 18 -5.70 -2.37 36.27
N ALA A 19 -6.37 -1.87 35.24
CA ALA A 19 -5.80 -0.91 34.30
C ALA A 19 -6.85 0.04 33.76
N ARG A 20 -6.44 1.29 33.52
CA ARG A 20 -7.27 2.33 32.90
C ARG A 20 -6.52 2.90 31.69
N GLY A 21 -7.09 2.74 30.52
CA GLY A 21 -6.61 3.33 29.27
C GLY A 21 -7.51 4.49 28.80
N GLY A 22 -7.15 5.08 27.66
CA GLY A 22 -7.96 6.12 27.01
C GLY A 22 -9.33 5.61 26.55
N MET A 23 -9.37 4.38 26.02
CA MET A 23 -10.55 3.80 25.35
C MET A 23 -11.26 2.71 26.17
N ALA A 24 -10.63 2.19 27.23
CA ALA A 24 -11.21 1.11 28.03
C ALA A 24 -10.68 1.09 29.47
N GLU A 25 -11.43 0.47 30.35
CA GLU A 25 -10.98 0.03 31.68
C GLU A 25 -10.95 -1.49 31.73
N VAL A 26 -9.97 -2.05 32.44
CA VAL A 26 -9.86 -3.49 32.66
C VAL A 26 -9.94 -3.76 34.15
N TYR A 27 -10.87 -4.62 34.54
CA TYR A 27 -11.10 -5.06 35.90
C TYR A 27 -10.78 -6.55 36.04
N THR A 28 -10.44 -7.00 37.23
CA THR A 28 -10.57 -8.41 37.61
C THR A 28 -12.04 -8.72 37.83
N GLY A 29 -12.43 -9.97 37.61
CA GLY A 29 -13.75 -10.45 37.96
C GLY A 29 -13.72 -11.92 38.37
N THR A 30 -14.80 -12.37 39.00
CA THR A 30 -15.01 -13.77 39.35
C THR A 30 -16.19 -14.30 38.55
N HIS A 31 -15.92 -15.14 37.55
CA HIS A 31 -16.94 -15.88 36.82
C HIS A 31 -17.40 -17.10 37.65
N GLU A 32 -18.71 -17.28 37.84
CA GLU A 32 -19.28 -18.35 38.68
C GLU A 32 -18.77 -19.76 38.36
N SER A 33 -18.51 -20.04 37.07
CA SER A 33 -18.08 -21.37 36.61
C SER A 33 -16.57 -21.51 36.34
N PHE A 34 -15.85 -20.41 36.10
CA PHE A 34 -14.46 -20.44 35.59
C PHE A 34 -13.45 -19.80 36.57
N GLY A 35 -13.94 -19.14 37.62
CA GLY A 35 -13.08 -18.46 38.59
C GLY A 35 -12.61 -17.10 38.08
N LEU A 36 -11.34 -16.78 38.28
CA LEU A 36 -10.79 -15.46 38.00
C LEU A 36 -10.77 -15.16 36.49
N VAL A 37 -11.30 -14.01 36.11
CA VAL A 37 -11.37 -13.50 34.73
C VAL A 37 -10.94 -12.04 34.67
N ALA A 38 -10.65 -11.54 33.47
CA ALA A 38 -10.50 -10.12 33.21
C ALA A 38 -11.75 -9.59 32.49
N VAL A 39 -12.20 -8.40 32.85
CA VAL A 39 -13.37 -7.73 32.27
C VAL A 39 -12.91 -6.40 31.68
N LYS A 40 -12.95 -6.29 30.36
CA LYS A 40 -12.63 -5.07 29.63
C LYS A 40 -13.90 -4.31 29.30
N VAL A 41 -14.06 -3.13 29.90
CA VAL A 41 -15.20 -2.22 29.73
C VAL A 41 -14.79 -1.11 28.78
N MET A 42 -15.45 -1.03 27.63
CA MET A 42 -15.14 -0.06 26.58
C MET A 42 -15.80 1.30 26.87
N ARG A 43 -15.09 2.41 26.67
CA ARG A 43 -15.58 3.77 27.01
C ARG A 43 -16.02 4.53 25.77
N GLY A 44 -17.17 5.23 25.86
CA GLY A 44 -17.59 6.23 24.87
C GLY A 44 -18.03 5.68 23.50
N LEU A 45 -18.30 4.39 23.41
CA LEU A 45 -18.41 3.67 22.12
C LEU A 45 -19.83 3.66 21.50
N LEU A 46 -20.87 4.09 22.21
CA LEU A 46 -22.25 3.74 21.83
C LEU A 46 -23.32 4.81 22.08
N GLU A 47 -22.96 6.09 22.24
CA GLU A 47 -24.02 7.07 22.56
C GLU A 47 -25.05 7.33 21.43
N ARG A 48 -24.89 6.87 20.17
CA ARG A 48 -25.80 7.30 19.07
C ARG A 48 -26.12 6.38 17.87
N ASP A 49 -25.71 5.11 17.77
CA ASP A 49 -26.00 4.34 16.53
C ASP A 49 -26.18 2.82 16.74
N SER A 50 -27.35 2.29 16.37
CA SER A 50 -27.67 0.85 16.45
C SER A 50 -26.81 -0.01 15.52
N ASP A 51 -26.31 0.56 14.42
CA ASP A 51 -25.49 -0.16 13.45
C ASP A 51 -24.08 -0.43 13.96
N GLN A 52 -23.55 0.45 14.82
CA GLN A 52 -22.24 0.28 15.46
C GLN A 52 -22.27 -0.85 16.49
N LEU A 53 -23.36 -0.97 17.24
CA LEU A 53 -23.54 -2.07 18.19
C LEU A 53 -23.64 -3.42 17.47
N ALA A 54 -24.40 -3.49 16.37
CA ALA A 54 -24.53 -4.71 15.58
C ALA A 54 -23.19 -5.15 14.96
N ARG A 55 -22.37 -4.20 14.47
CA ARG A 55 -21.00 -4.48 14.01
C ARG A 55 -20.10 -4.94 15.16
N PHE A 56 -20.21 -4.29 16.33
CA PHE A 56 -19.45 -4.67 17.51
C PHE A 56 -19.71 -6.12 17.91
N GLN A 57 -20.97 -6.52 17.98
CA GLN A 57 -21.36 -7.89 18.31
C GLN A 57 -20.78 -8.89 17.30
N ARG A 58 -20.92 -8.60 16.00
CA ARG A 58 -20.45 -9.48 14.92
C ARG A 58 -18.93 -9.70 14.96
N GLU A 59 -18.16 -8.66 15.26
CA GLU A 59 -16.70 -8.72 15.35
C GLU A 59 -16.24 -9.38 16.67
N ALA A 60 -16.94 -9.12 17.78
CA ALA A 60 -16.69 -9.80 19.05
C ALA A 60 -16.92 -11.33 18.93
N GLU A 61 -17.94 -11.75 18.16
CA GLU A 61 -18.18 -13.16 17.85
C GLU A 61 -17.00 -13.80 17.12
N VAL A 62 -16.47 -13.14 16.08
CA VAL A 62 -15.31 -13.65 15.34
C VAL A 62 -14.06 -13.73 16.22
N ILE A 63 -13.84 -12.74 17.10
CA ILE A 63 -12.72 -12.76 18.05
C ILE A 63 -12.87 -13.92 19.06
N ALA A 64 -14.10 -14.19 19.53
CA ALA A 64 -14.37 -15.29 20.46
C ALA A 64 -14.10 -16.69 19.87
N GLU A 65 -14.12 -16.83 18.54
CA GLU A 65 -13.77 -18.08 17.86
C GLU A 65 -12.26 -18.38 17.84
N LEU A 66 -11.41 -17.38 18.10
CA LEU A 66 -9.96 -17.59 18.16
C LEU A 66 -9.59 -18.46 19.37
N LYS A 67 -8.93 -19.58 19.08
CA LYS A 67 -8.42 -20.52 20.07
C LYS A 67 -6.96 -20.83 19.79
N HIS A 68 -6.07 -20.14 20.49
CA HIS A 68 -4.63 -20.30 20.32
C HIS A 68 -3.93 -20.01 21.65
N PRO A 69 -2.91 -20.80 22.07
CA PRO A 69 -2.24 -20.62 23.37
C PRO A 69 -1.62 -19.23 23.58
N ASN A 70 -1.23 -18.56 22.49
CA ASN A 70 -0.64 -17.22 22.53
C ASN A 70 -1.65 -16.10 22.17
N ILE A 71 -2.97 -16.36 22.22
CA ILE A 71 -4.03 -15.36 22.08
C ILE A 71 -4.92 -15.42 23.32
N VAL A 72 -5.21 -14.27 23.93
CA VAL A 72 -6.10 -14.18 25.08
C VAL A 72 -7.48 -14.69 24.68
N GLN A 73 -7.93 -15.75 25.34
CA GLN A 73 -9.24 -16.32 25.09
C GLN A 73 -10.35 -15.36 25.57
N MET A 74 -11.12 -14.85 24.62
CA MET A 74 -12.40 -14.21 24.92
C MET A 74 -13.42 -15.30 25.30
N MET A 75 -14.07 -15.12 26.45
CA MET A 75 -15.03 -16.07 27.00
C MET A 75 -16.48 -15.66 26.71
N ASP A 76 -16.76 -14.37 26.85
CA ASP A 76 -18.11 -13.83 26.71
C ASP A 76 -18.04 -12.34 26.33
N TYR A 77 -19.12 -11.83 25.74
CA TYR A 77 -19.30 -10.40 25.50
C TYR A 77 -20.71 -9.99 25.92
N THR A 78 -20.85 -8.79 26.47
CA THR A 78 -22.16 -8.26 26.88
C THR A 78 -22.21 -6.75 26.70
N VAL A 79 -23.41 -6.20 26.72
CA VAL A 79 -23.64 -4.76 26.64
C VAL A 79 -24.48 -4.37 27.85
N VAL A 80 -23.95 -3.50 28.71
CA VAL A 80 -24.65 -3.02 29.90
C VAL A 80 -24.72 -1.51 29.85
N ASP A 81 -25.92 -0.95 29.93
CA ASP A 81 -26.16 0.49 29.82
C ASP A 81 -25.46 1.07 28.56
N GLU A 82 -25.66 0.42 27.41
CA GLU A 82 -25.02 0.78 26.14
C GLU A 82 -23.48 0.81 26.22
N THR A 83 -22.88 0.06 27.14
CA THR A 83 -21.43 -0.03 27.30
C THR A 83 -20.99 -1.44 26.97
N PRO A 84 -20.16 -1.65 25.92
CA PRO A 84 -19.65 -2.97 25.58
C PRO A 84 -18.65 -3.45 26.63
N CYS A 85 -18.84 -4.67 27.11
CA CYS A 85 -18.01 -5.34 28.09
C CYS A 85 -17.57 -6.70 27.55
N LEU A 86 -16.27 -6.95 27.57
CA LEU A 86 -15.65 -8.20 27.14
C LEU A 86 -15.15 -8.95 28.37
N THR A 87 -15.54 -10.22 28.50
CA THR A 87 -15.00 -11.13 29.51
C THR A 87 -13.96 -12.02 28.85
N MET A 88 -12.77 -12.06 29.40
CA MET A 88 -11.64 -12.79 28.87
C MET A 88 -10.88 -13.53 29.97
N GLU A 89 -10.05 -14.48 29.59
CA GLU A 89 -9.17 -15.14 30.55
C GLU A 89 -8.26 -14.13 31.25
N TYR A 90 -7.97 -14.39 32.53
CA TYR A 90 -7.04 -13.57 33.30
C TYR A 90 -5.62 -14.13 33.18
N ILE A 91 -4.74 -13.39 32.50
CA ILE A 91 -3.31 -13.71 32.46
C ILE A 91 -2.62 -13.09 33.67
N ASN A 92 -2.11 -13.94 34.56
CA ASN A 92 -1.42 -13.51 35.78
C ASN A 92 0.05 -13.16 35.50
N GLY A 93 0.29 -11.98 34.94
CA GLY A 93 1.63 -11.43 34.78
C GLY A 93 1.66 -10.04 34.16
N PRO A 94 2.84 -9.40 34.10
CA PRO A 94 2.97 -8.06 33.54
C PRO A 94 2.83 -8.06 32.01
N SER A 95 2.57 -6.89 31.44
CA SER A 95 2.75 -6.71 30.00
C SER A 95 4.24 -6.66 29.64
N LEU A 96 4.56 -7.02 28.40
CA LEU A 96 5.91 -6.88 27.86
C LEU A 96 6.36 -5.41 27.92
N ALA A 97 5.47 -4.44 27.70
CA ALA A 97 5.77 -3.01 27.87
C ALA A 97 6.27 -2.67 29.28
N ALA A 98 5.58 -3.15 30.32
CA ALA A 98 5.97 -2.90 31.70
C ALA A 98 7.32 -3.55 32.01
N TYR A 99 7.54 -4.76 31.49
CA TYR A 99 8.80 -5.49 31.67
C TYR A 99 9.98 -4.81 30.96
N LEU A 100 9.82 -4.45 29.68
CA LEU A 100 10.83 -3.71 28.91
C LEU A 100 11.16 -2.37 29.56
N LYS A 101 10.16 -1.63 30.02
CA LYS A 101 10.37 -0.38 30.76
C LYS A 101 11.26 -0.60 31.99
N SER A 102 10.96 -1.61 32.81
CA SER A 102 11.76 -1.94 33.99
C SER A 102 13.21 -2.31 33.61
N LEU A 103 13.41 -3.12 32.57
CA LEU A 103 14.75 -3.43 32.06
C LEU A 103 15.51 -2.18 31.60
N HIS A 104 14.86 -1.30 30.83
CA HIS A 104 15.47 -0.09 30.28
C HIS A 104 15.87 0.90 31.38
N GLU A 105 15.05 1.04 32.44
CA GLU A 105 15.38 1.83 33.64
C GLU A 105 16.68 1.34 34.30
N HIS A 106 16.96 0.03 34.22
CA HIS A 106 18.20 -0.58 34.71
C HIS A 106 19.29 -0.75 33.65
N LYS A 107 19.09 -0.20 32.44
CA LYS A 107 19.99 -0.33 31.27
C LYS A 107 20.29 -1.80 30.89
N GLN A 108 19.30 -2.68 31.10
CA GLN A 108 19.37 -4.09 30.74
C GLN A 108 18.61 -4.35 29.45
N ARG A 109 18.87 -5.51 28.83
CA ARG A 109 18.18 -5.99 27.62
C ARG A 109 17.76 -7.44 27.81
N LEU A 110 16.78 -7.87 27.02
CA LEU A 110 16.37 -9.26 27.01
C LEU A 110 17.50 -10.16 26.48
N PRO A 111 17.74 -11.32 27.11
CA PRO A 111 18.57 -12.35 26.50
C PRO A 111 18.00 -12.76 25.14
N ILE A 112 18.84 -12.92 24.13
CA ILE A 112 18.41 -13.21 22.75
C ILE A 112 17.56 -14.50 22.64
N GLY A 113 17.82 -15.51 23.49
CA GLY A 113 16.99 -16.73 23.52
C GLY A 113 15.57 -16.48 24.05
N ILE A 114 15.40 -15.52 24.97
CA ILE A 114 14.07 -15.08 25.40
C ILE A 114 13.39 -14.29 24.28
N VAL A 115 14.12 -13.44 23.56
CA VAL A 115 13.59 -12.74 22.38
C VAL A 115 13.07 -13.75 21.34
N ALA A 116 13.82 -14.83 21.08
CA ALA A 116 13.39 -15.91 20.20
C ALA A 116 12.09 -16.57 20.66
N GLN A 117 11.98 -16.87 21.95
CA GLN A 117 10.80 -17.49 22.55
C GLN A 117 9.56 -16.60 22.41
N LEU A 118 9.70 -15.31 22.75
CA LEU A 118 8.62 -14.33 22.65
C LEU A 118 8.19 -14.13 21.19
N LEU A 119 9.15 -13.94 20.29
CA LEU A 119 8.89 -13.74 18.86
C LEU A 119 8.13 -14.93 18.26
N THR A 120 8.53 -16.16 18.60
CA THR A 120 7.90 -17.38 18.09
C THR A 120 6.44 -17.50 18.54
N GLY A 121 6.15 -17.26 19.81
CA GLY A 121 4.78 -17.33 20.33
C GLY A 121 3.87 -16.25 19.72
N ILE A 122 4.38 -15.02 19.59
CA ILE A 122 3.63 -13.90 18.98
C ILE A 122 3.39 -14.18 17.49
N ALA A 123 4.41 -14.66 16.77
CA ALA A 123 4.29 -15.01 15.35
C ALA A 123 3.29 -16.15 15.12
N SER A 124 3.27 -17.17 15.98
CA SER A 124 2.30 -18.27 15.92
C SER A 124 0.87 -17.76 16.08
N ALA A 125 0.64 -16.84 17.01
CA ALA A 125 -0.67 -16.22 17.20
C ALA A 125 -1.10 -15.37 15.99
N LEU A 126 -0.19 -14.57 15.43
CA LEU A 126 -0.46 -13.76 14.24
C LEU A 126 -0.80 -14.62 13.03
N ASP A 127 0.02 -15.62 12.72
CA ASP A 127 -0.22 -16.51 11.57
C ASP A 127 -1.55 -17.28 11.73
N TYR A 128 -1.88 -17.71 12.96
CA TYR A 128 -3.18 -18.31 13.25
C TYR A 128 -4.33 -17.35 12.96
N ALA A 129 -4.28 -16.11 13.45
CA ALA A 129 -5.32 -15.12 13.21
C ALA A 129 -5.41 -14.72 11.72
N HIS A 130 -4.27 -14.54 11.04
CA HIS A 130 -4.19 -14.23 9.62
C HIS A 130 -4.80 -15.36 8.77
N SER A 131 -4.62 -16.63 9.16
CA SER A 131 -5.27 -17.77 8.50
C SER A 131 -6.80 -17.77 8.61
N LYS A 132 -7.33 -17.00 9.57
CA LYS A 132 -8.76 -16.75 9.77
C LYS A 132 -9.22 -15.41 9.17
N GLY A 133 -8.36 -14.74 8.38
CA GLY A 133 -8.67 -13.46 7.75
C GLY A 133 -8.67 -12.26 8.71
N MET A 134 -8.13 -12.42 9.92
CA MET A 134 -8.12 -11.35 10.93
C MET A 134 -6.74 -10.73 11.09
N ILE A 135 -6.69 -9.41 10.94
CA ILE A 135 -5.49 -8.57 11.12
C ILE A 135 -5.62 -7.86 12.48
N HIS A 136 -4.56 -7.85 13.27
CA HIS A 136 -4.59 -7.28 14.62
C HIS A 136 -4.59 -5.75 14.62
N ARG A 137 -3.78 -5.10 13.77
CA ARG A 137 -3.67 -3.63 13.55
C ARG A 137 -3.12 -2.79 14.70
N ASP A 138 -2.80 -3.37 15.86
CA ASP A 138 -2.26 -2.63 17.03
C ASP A 138 -1.25 -3.48 17.81
N ILE A 139 -0.32 -4.09 17.08
CA ILE A 139 0.74 -4.90 17.68
C ILE A 139 1.76 -3.98 18.37
N LYS A 140 1.89 -4.14 19.70
CA LYS A 140 2.81 -3.40 20.56
C LYS A 140 3.06 -4.15 21.88
N PRO A 141 4.17 -3.89 22.59
CA PRO A 141 4.47 -4.55 23.86
C PRO A 141 3.37 -4.43 24.94
N ALA A 142 2.54 -3.37 24.89
CA ALA A 142 1.45 -3.20 25.84
C ALA A 142 0.32 -4.23 25.67
N ASN A 143 0.20 -4.80 24.45
CA ASN A 143 -0.80 -5.80 24.09
C ASN A 143 -0.25 -7.23 24.14
N VAL A 144 0.96 -7.42 24.72
CA VAL A 144 1.55 -8.75 24.97
C VAL A 144 1.64 -8.94 26.47
N LEU A 145 0.89 -9.90 27.01
CA LEU A 145 0.98 -10.31 28.41
C LEU A 145 1.97 -11.46 28.55
N LEU A 146 2.70 -11.50 29.67
CA LEU A 146 3.72 -12.51 29.94
C LEU A 146 3.26 -13.43 31.06
N SER A 147 3.30 -14.74 30.83
CA SER A 147 3.09 -15.76 31.86
C SER A 147 4.20 -16.81 31.83
N SER A 148 4.27 -17.63 32.88
CA SER A 148 5.10 -18.84 32.88
C SER A 148 4.42 -19.91 33.74
N PRO A 149 4.43 -21.18 33.30
CA PRO A 149 3.86 -22.28 34.05
C PRO A 149 4.69 -22.64 35.29
N THR A 150 5.99 -22.33 35.32
CA THR A 150 6.87 -22.69 36.44
C THR A 150 7.09 -21.56 37.44
N LYS A 151 6.94 -20.30 37.03
CA LYS A 151 7.28 -19.16 37.89
C LYS A 151 6.41 -17.93 37.61
N GLN A 152 5.94 -17.29 38.68
CA GLN A 152 5.29 -15.98 38.56
C GLN A 152 6.31 -14.92 38.11
N ILE A 153 5.95 -14.17 37.06
CA ILE A 153 6.82 -13.15 36.49
C ILE A 153 6.69 -11.85 37.30
N THR A 154 7.82 -11.29 37.70
CA THR A 154 7.93 -9.99 38.37
C THR A 154 8.84 -9.07 37.55
N LEU A 155 8.63 -7.76 37.60
CA LEU A 155 9.30 -6.80 36.71
C LEU A 155 10.83 -6.77 36.86
N ASN A 156 11.35 -7.06 38.06
CA ASN A 156 12.78 -6.92 38.38
C ASN A 156 13.54 -8.25 38.37
N GLU A 157 12.90 -9.35 37.93
CA GLU A 157 13.54 -10.66 37.84
C GLU A 157 13.70 -11.10 36.38
N PRO A 158 14.75 -11.86 36.05
CA PRO A 158 14.90 -12.42 34.71
C PRO A 158 13.68 -13.28 34.34
N LEU A 159 13.21 -13.11 33.10
CA LEU A 159 12.17 -13.99 32.55
C LEU A 159 12.64 -15.44 32.60
N PRO A 160 11.77 -16.37 33.00
CA PRO A 160 12.11 -17.78 32.99
C PRO A 160 12.19 -18.30 31.54
N PRO A 161 12.93 -19.39 31.28
CA PRO A 161 13.07 -19.94 29.92
C PRO A 161 11.76 -20.42 29.30
N ASP A 162 10.75 -20.70 30.12
CA ASP A 162 9.41 -21.14 29.73
C ASP A 162 8.39 -19.98 29.69
N VAL A 163 8.86 -18.74 29.54
CA VAL A 163 7.97 -17.60 29.37
C VAL A 163 7.10 -17.77 28.12
N GLU A 164 5.82 -17.49 28.29
CA GLU A 164 4.81 -17.57 27.25
C GLU A 164 4.24 -16.15 27.00
N PRO A 165 4.29 -15.65 25.75
CA PRO A 165 3.61 -14.42 25.37
C PRO A 165 2.14 -14.71 25.02
N THR A 166 1.23 -13.86 25.45
CA THR A 166 -0.18 -13.93 25.07
C THR A 166 -0.63 -12.58 24.51
N LEU A 167 -1.06 -12.55 23.26
CA LEU A 167 -1.60 -11.36 22.61
C LEU A 167 -3.02 -11.07 23.09
N THR A 168 -3.27 -9.83 23.49
CA THR A 168 -4.61 -9.30 23.81
C THR A 168 -5.05 -8.29 22.76
N ASP A 169 -6.33 -7.90 22.78
CA ASP A 169 -6.86 -6.75 22.03
C ASP A 169 -6.93 -6.94 20.50
N PHE A 170 -7.01 -8.18 20.03
CA PHE A 170 -7.25 -8.49 18.62
C PHE A 170 -8.49 -7.77 18.08
N GLY A 171 -8.36 -7.09 16.93
CA GLY A 171 -9.48 -6.53 16.17
C GLY A 171 -10.21 -5.35 16.84
N LEU A 172 -9.82 -4.94 18.05
CA LEU A 172 -10.52 -3.88 18.79
C LEU A 172 -10.37 -2.49 18.16
N VAL A 173 -9.35 -2.26 17.33
CA VAL A 173 -9.18 -0.99 16.58
C VAL A 173 -10.14 -0.91 15.40
N ARG A 174 -10.35 -2.02 14.66
CA ARG A 174 -11.33 -2.08 13.57
C ARG A 174 -12.77 -1.82 14.06
N LEU A 175 -13.08 -2.28 15.27
CA LEU A 175 -14.33 -1.97 15.98
C LEU A 175 -14.53 -0.47 16.21
N LEU A 176 -13.43 0.27 16.39
CA LEU A 176 -13.40 1.70 16.71
C LEU A 176 -13.26 2.60 15.46
N ASP A 177 -12.64 2.12 14.38
CA ASP A 177 -12.41 2.89 13.14
C ASP A 177 -13.70 3.42 12.51
N SER A 178 -14.85 2.75 12.73
CA SER A 178 -16.17 3.24 12.29
C SER A 178 -16.61 4.57 12.94
N THR A 179 -15.99 4.96 14.05
CA THR A 179 -16.33 6.20 14.81
C THR A 179 -15.28 7.30 14.71
N MET A 180 -14.06 6.98 14.28
CA MET A 180 -12.92 7.91 14.32
C MET A 180 -12.66 8.64 13.00
N HIS A 181 -13.38 8.30 11.92
CA HIS A 181 -13.26 8.98 10.63
C HIS A 181 -13.92 10.36 10.55
N THR A 182 -14.57 10.87 11.61
CA THR A 182 -15.36 12.11 11.48
C THR A 182 -15.05 13.24 12.45
N THR A 183 -14.30 13.07 13.55
CA THR A 183 -14.06 14.23 14.43
C THR A 183 -12.83 14.08 15.33
N THR A 184 -11.93 15.06 15.30
CA THR A 184 -10.71 15.24 16.11
C THR A 184 -9.48 14.46 15.63
N GLY A 185 -8.38 15.18 15.35
CA GLY A 185 -7.07 14.66 14.92
C GLY A 185 -6.32 13.81 15.96
N SER A 186 -7.02 12.93 16.68
CA SER A 186 -6.45 11.89 17.51
C SER A 186 -6.33 10.60 16.70
N VAL A 187 -5.10 10.25 16.32
CA VAL A 187 -4.78 8.95 15.72
C VAL A 187 -5.08 7.86 16.76
N SER A 188 -5.93 6.90 16.41
CA SER A 188 -6.18 5.73 17.26
C SER A 188 -4.98 4.77 17.15
N GLY A 189 -4.23 4.60 18.24
CA GLY A 189 -3.03 3.75 18.31
C GLY A 189 -1.86 4.45 19.00
N THR A 190 -0.79 3.70 19.30
CA THR A 190 0.49 4.29 19.75
C THR A 190 1.34 4.53 18.50
N PRO A 191 1.56 5.79 18.05
CA PRO A 191 2.20 6.09 16.77
C PRO A 191 3.56 5.42 16.54
N ALA A 192 4.25 5.05 17.63
CA ALA A 192 5.57 4.42 17.61
C ALA A 192 5.62 2.99 17.02
N TYR A 193 4.49 2.32 16.80
CA TYR A 193 4.44 0.95 16.28
C TYR A 193 3.58 0.82 15.00
N MET A 194 3.02 1.92 14.49
CA MET A 194 2.18 1.89 13.30
C MET A 194 2.97 1.53 12.05
N SER A 195 2.34 0.79 11.14
CA SER A 195 2.93 0.56 9.82
C SER A 195 2.88 1.83 8.95
N PRO A 196 3.72 1.92 7.91
CA PRO A 196 3.69 3.01 6.93
C PRO A 196 2.31 3.18 6.28
N GLU A 197 1.68 2.08 5.88
CA GLU A 197 0.35 2.06 5.26
C GLU A 197 -0.75 2.51 6.24
N GLN A 198 -0.68 2.12 7.52
CA GLN A 198 -1.56 2.68 8.56
C GLN A 198 -1.34 4.18 8.75
N SER A 199 -0.08 4.62 8.71
CA SER A 199 0.30 6.02 8.88
C SER A 199 -0.19 6.91 7.73
N ARG A 200 -0.37 6.34 6.52
CA ARG A 200 -0.93 7.01 5.33
C ARG A 200 -2.45 6.90 5.22
N GLY A 201 -3.08 6.03 6.00
CA GLY A 201 -4.50 5.72 5.86
C GLY A 201 -4.84 4.86 4.63
N GLU A 202 -3.87 4.08 4.15
CA GLU A 202 -4.04 3.14 3.04
C GLU A 202 -4.76 1.85 3.48
N LYS A 203 -5.20 1.02 2.52
CA LYS A 203 -5.71 -0.33 2.84
C LYS A 203 -4.60 -1.16 3.50
N VAL A 204 -4.93 -1.81 4.61
CA VAL A 204 -4.00 -2.65 5.38
C VAL A 204 -4.23 -4.13 5.10
N ASP A 205 -3.14 -4.89 5.00
CA ASP A 205 -3.15 -6.35 4.95
C ASP A 205 -2.42 -6.96 6.18
N LYS A 206 -2.22 -8.28 6.20
CA LYS A 206 -1.51 -8.97 7.28
C LYS A 206 -0.08 -8.48 7.51
N ARG A 207 0.57 -7.87 6.51
CA ARG A 207 1.96 -7.39 6.57
C ARG A 207 2.09 -6.10 7.39
N THR A 208 0.97 -5.44 7.72
CA THR A 208 0.92 -4.41 8.77
C THR A 208 1.35 -4.96 10.11
N ASP A 209 0.81 -6.11 10.54
CA ASP A 209 1.16 -6.71 11.83
C ASP A 209 2.63 -7.16 11.87
N ILE A 210 3.17 -7.61 10.72
CA ILE A 210 4.58 -8.01 10.57
C ILE A 210 5.51 -6.81 10.77
N TYR A 211 5.17 -5.64 10.22
CA TYR A 211 5.94 -4.42 10.43
C TYR A 211 5.96 -4.02 11.92
N SER A 212 4.79 -3.98 12.55
CA SER A 212 4.65 -3.66 13.98
C SER A 212 5.39 -4.66 14.87
N LEU A 213 5.37 -5.96 14.51
CA LEU A 213 6.18 -6.98 15.16
C LEU A 213 7.69 -6.73 14.96
N GLY A 214 8.10 -6.28 13.77
CA GLY A 214 9.47 -5.84 13.49
C GLY A 214 9.92 -4.69 14.39
N ILE A 215 9.04 -3.71 14.65
CA ILE A 215 9.32 -2.60 15.58
C ILE A 215 9.48 -3.13 17.01
N MET A 216 8.63 -4.05 17.42
CA MET A 216 8.72 -4.69 18.73
C MET A 216 10.01 -5.51 18.89
N LEU A 217 10.40 -6.26 17.86
CA LEU A 217 11.66 -6.99 17.81
C LEU A 217 12.85 -6.03 17.91
N TYR A 218 12.82 -4.93 17.16
CA TYR A 218 13.82 -3.88 17.25
C TYR A 218 13.94 -3.36 18.69
N GLU A 219 12.83 -3.05 19.35
CA GLU A 219 12.82 -2.55 20.73
C GLU A 219 13.42 -3.56 21.71
N MET A 220 13.05 -4.84 21.62
CA MET A 220 13.59 -5.91 22.46
C MET A 220 15.11 -6.05 22.31
N LEU A 221 15.64 -5.81 21.11
CA LEU A 221 17.07 -5.92 20.80
C LEU A 221 17.85 -4.64 21.13
N ALA A 222 17.29 -3.47 20.83
CA ALA A 222 17.94 -2.16 20.95
C ALA A 222 17.76 -1.50 22.32
N GLY A 223 16.73 -1.88 23.06
CA GLY A 223 16.32 -1.23 24.30
C GLY A 223 15.45 0.01 24.09
N GLY A 224 14.85 0.17 22.91
CA GLY A 224 14.02 1.31 22.52
C GLY A 224 13.57 1.20 21.06
N VAL A 225 12.46 1.87 20.73
CA VAL A 225 11.91 1.91 19.36
C VAL A 225 12.87 2.60 18.37
N PRO A 226 12.80 2.26 17.06
CA PRO A 226 13.71 2.82 16.06
C PRO A 226 13.47 4.31 15.79
N PHE A 227 12.24 4.80 15.97
CA PHE A 227 11.86 6.18 15.67
C PHE A 227 11.42 6.93 16.93
N GLN A 228 11.85 8.17 17.04
CA GLN A 228 11.44 9.10 18.10
C GLN A 228 11.12 10.45 17.47
N ALA A 229 9.99 11.05 17.87
CA ALA A 229 9.56 12.36 17.42
C ALA A 229 8.78 13.06 18.53
N ASP A 230 8.85 14.40 18.55
CA ASP A 230 8.16 15.21 19.57
C ASP A 230 6.65 15.34 19.32
N THR A 231 6.21 15.01 18.10
CA THR A 231 4.80 15.07 17.70
C THR A 231 4.34 13.76 17.08
N THR A 232 3.05 13.45 17.21
CA THR A 232 2.41 12.30 16.57
C THR A 232 2.65 12.31 15.05
N PHE A 233 2.42 13.45 14.40
CA PHE A 233 2.66 13.59 12.96
C PHE A 233 4.13 13.32 12.58
N GLY A 234 5.08 13.85 13.36
CA GLY A 234 6.50 13.57 13.16
C GLY A 234 6.80 12.07 13.28
N MET A 235 6.19 11.37 14.22
CA MET A 235 6.34 9.92 14.35
C MET A 235 5.81 9.17 13.12
N LEU A 236 4.63 9.55 12.61
CA LEU A 236 4.05 8.97 11.39
C LEU A 236 4.98 9.19 10.19
N MET A 237 5.52 10.40 10.02
CA MET A 237 6.45 10.70 8.93
C MET A 237 7.73 9.87 9.01
N LYS A 238 8.23 9.56 10.21
CA LYS A 238 9.38 8.65 10.38
C LYS A 238 9.05 7.24 9.96
N HIS A 239 7.88 6.73 10.32
CA HIS A 239 7.42 5.42 9.86
C HIS A 239 7.29 5.37 8.35
N ILE A 240 6.81 6.44 7.70
CA ILE A 240 6.64 6.54 6.25
C ILE A 240 7.99 6.64 5.51
N ASN A 241 8.91 7.48 5.99
CA ASN A 241 10.05 7.94 5.19
C ASN A 241 11.42 7.49 5.71
N GLU A 242 11.63 7.42 7.03
CA GLU A 242 12.98 7.20 7.59
C GLU A 242 13.34 5.71 7.66
N PRO A 243 14.51 5.27 7.14
CA PRO A 243 14.98 3.91 7.40
C PRO A 243 15.17 3.65 8.90
N PRO A 244 14.92 2.42 9.39
CA PRO A 244 15.22 2.07 10.77
C PRO A 244 16.73 2.25 11.04
N PRO A 245 17.13 2.83 12.20
CA PRO A 245 18.56 2.95 12.53
C PRO A 245 19.22 1.59 12.70
N VAL A 246 20.54 1.51 12.46
CA VAL A 246 21.30 0.28 12.71
C VAL A 246 21.48 0.06 14.21
N ILE A 247 21.21 -1.16 14.69
CA ILE A 247 21.49 -1.53 16.09
C ILE A 247 22.98 -1.82 16.23
N LYS A 248 23.67 -1.06 17.07
CA LYS A 248 25.09 -1.31 17.35
C LYS A 248 25.28 -2.64 18.08
N GLY A 249 26.14 -3.50 17.56
CA GLY A 249 26.58 -4.73 18.22
C GLY A 249 25.80 -6.01 17.88
N ILE A 250 24.84 -5.95 16.95
CA ILE A 250 24.21 -7.16 16.37
C ILE A 250 24.94 -7.62 15.11
N SER A 251 24.70 -8.86 14.65
CA SER A 251 25.25 -9.36 13.41
C SER A 251 24.63 -8.68 12.18
N PRO A 252 25.35 -8.60 11.04
CA PRO A 252 24.77 -8.13 9.78
C PRO A 252 23.52 -8.91 9.36
N ASP A 253 23.50 -10.23 9.60
CA ASP A 253 22.35 -11.08 9.33
C ASP A 253 21.11 -10.64 10.13
N LEU A 254 21.29 -10.31 11.41
CA LEU A 254 20.18 -9.84 12.25
C LEU A 254 19.72 -8.43 11.86
N GLN A 255 20.64 -7.58 11.39
CA GLN A 255 20.26 -6.27 10.84
C GLN A 255 19.46 -6.42 9.53
N ALA A 256 19.88 -7.30 8.62
CA ALA A 256 19.17 -7.54 7.37
C ALA A 256 17.75 -8.08 7.60
N LEU A 257 17.57 -8.97 8.59
CA LEU A 257 16.25 -9.44 9.01
C LEU A 257 15.35 -8.28 9.50
N LEU A 258 15.90 -7.37 10.30
CA LEU A 258 15.16 -6.18 10.76
C LEU A 258 14.83 -5.23 9.60
N ASP A 259 15.78 -5.00 8.70
CA ASP A 259 15.59 -4.14 7.53
C ASP A 259 14.47 -4.66 6.62
N ARG A 260 14.38 -5.99 6.43
CA ARG A 260 13.28 -6.64 5.71
C ARG A 260 11.94 -6.52 6.43
N ALA A 261 11.90 -6.80 7.74
CA ALA A 261 10.66 -6.70 8.52
C ALA A 261 10.11 -5.25 8.55
N LEU A 262 11.01 -4.27 8.53
CA LEU A 262 10.72 -2.84 8.61
C LEU A 262 10.75 -2.12 7.25
N ALA A 263 10.71 -2.88 6.15
CA ALA A 263 10.63 -2.32 4.81
C ALA A 263 9.37 -1.43 4.69
N LYS A 264 9.53 -0.29 4.02
CA LYS A 264 8.45 0.70 3.90
C LYS A 264 7.32 0.21 3.02
N ASP A 265 7.68 -0.43 1.91
CA ASP A 265 6.76 -1.17 1.06
C ASP A 265 6.40 -2.51 1.74
N PRO A 266 5.10 -2.79 1.98
CA PRO A 266 4.64 -4.10 2.46
C PRO A 266 5.13 -5.27 1.59
N SER A 267 5.23 -5.13 0.27
CA SER A 267 5.64 -6.21 -0.65
C SER A 267 7.03 -6.75 -0.35
N LEU A 268 7.92 -5.89 0.17
CA LEU A 268 9.30 -6.22 0.53
C LEU A 268 9.42 -6.83 1.94
N ARG A 269 8.32 -7.08 2.65
CA ARG A 269 8.33 -7.70 3.99
C ARG A 269 8.28 -9.23 3.89
N TYR A 270 8.18 -9.88 5.05
CA TYR A 270 7.88 -11.31 5.11
C TYR A 270 6.41 -11.56 4.72
N ASN A 271 6.11 -12.75 4.19
CA ASN A 271 4.73 -13.10 3.83
C ASN A 271 3.92 -13.57 5.04
N SER A 272 4.58 -14.01 6.12
CA SER A 272 3.96 -14.35 7.39
C SER A 272 4.85 -13.94 8.57
N ALA A 273 4.26 -13.82 9.76
CA ALA A 273 5.03 -13.56 10.98
C ALA A 273 5.89 -14.77 11.35
N GLY A 274 5.43 -15.98 11.04
CA GLY A 274 6.18 -17.23 11.20
C GLY A 274 7.46 -17.28 10.37
N GLU A 275 7.45 -16.77 9.13
CA GLU A 275 8.68 -16.66 8.32
C GLU A 275 9.74 -15.78 9.00
N LEU A 276 9.33 -14.61 9.51
CA LEU A 276 10.19 -13.72 10.28
C LEU A 276 10.77 -14.42 11.52
N ALA A 277 9.93 -15.11 12.30
CA ALA A 277 10.36 -15.83 13.50
C ALA A 277 11.31 -16.98 13.19
N ASN A 278 11.04 -17.76 12.14
CA ASN A 278 11.88 -18.87 11.71
C ASN A 278 13.26 -18.39 11.26
N GLU A 279 13.33 -17.29 10.51
CA GLU A 279 14.62 -16.74 10.08
C GLU A 279 15.40 -16.14 11.26
N PHE A 280 14.73 -15.52 12.23
CA PHE A 280 15.37 -15.08 13.47
C PHE A 280 15.94 -16.26 14.26
N LEU A 281 15.18 -17.35 14.38
CA LEU A 281 15.64 -18.59 15.03
C LEU A 281 16.84 -19.20 14.30
N ALA A 282 16.86 -19.19 12.97
CA ALA A 282 18.00 -19.66 12.18
C ALA A 282 19.27 -18.86 12.53
N ILE A 283 19.18 -17.52 12.53
CA ILE A 283 20.28 -16.62 12.89
C ILE A 283 20.73 -16.85 14.33
N PHE A 284 19.79 -16.99 15.26
CA PHE A 284 20.09 -17.28 16.66
C PHE A 284 20.85 -18.61 16.84
N ASN A 285 20.53 -19.62 16.02
CA ASN A 285 21.22 -20.91 16.00
C ASN A 285 22.54 -20.90 15.22
N GLY A 286 23.03 -19.72 14.79
CA GLY A 286 24.31 -19.55 14.10
C GLY A 286 24.26 -19.78 12.58
N GLN A 287 23.08 -19.82 11.98
CA GLN A 287 22.91 -19.83 10.53
C GLN A 287 22.96 -18.40 9.98
N THR A 288 23.25 -18.24 8.70
CA THR A 288 23.14 -16.94 8.02
C THR A 288 21.71 -16.69 7.60
N VAL A 289 21.35 -15.41 7.45
CA VAL A 289 20.06 -15.02 6.89
C VAL A 289 19.95 -15.52 5.43
N SER A 290 18.74 -15.77 4.92
CA SER A 290 18.56 -16.30 3.58
C SER A 290 19.08 -15.33 2.50
N PRO A 291 19.59 -15.84 1.36
CA PRO A 291 20.01 -14.97 0.26
C PRO A 291 18.89 -14.04 -0.24
N GLY A 292 17.65 -14.51 -0.24
CA GLY A 292 16.47 -13.69 -0.59
C GLY A 292 16.27 -12.54 0.40
N THR A 293 16.43 -12.78 1.70
CA THR A 293 16.39 -11.69 2.70
C THR A 293 17.56 -10.73 2.55
N LEU A 294 18.79 -11.18 2.26
CA LEU A 294 19.91 -10.27 1.99
C LEU A 294 19.61 -9.34 0.81
N HIS A 295 19.05 -9.89 -0.27
CA HIS A 295 18.70 -9.14 -1.46
C HIS A 295 17.58 -8.12 -1.17
N ILE A 296 16.49 -8.56 -0.56
CA ILE A 296 15.33 -7.71 -0.23
C ILE A 296 15.70 -6.65 0.82
N ALA A 297 16.52 -6.98 1.81
CA ALA A 297 17.00 -6.03 2.81
C ALA A 297 17.88 -4.95 2.18
N GLU A 298 18.74 -5.32 1.22
CA GLU A 298 19.52 -4.34 0.47
C GLU A 298 18.61 -3.42 -0.37
N LEU A 299 17.61 -3.98 -1.06
CA LEU A 299 16.61 -3.21 -1.80
C LEU A 299 15.83 -2.26 -0.88
N ALA A 300 15.35 -2.75 0.26
CA ALA A 300 14.61 -1.95 1.24
C ALA A 300 15.49 -0.83 1.82
N ARG A 301 16.77 -1.10 2.10
CA ARG A 301 17.73 -0.10 2.57
C ARG A 301 18.05 0.91 1.49
N GLN A 302 18.23 0.49 0.24
CA GLN A 302 18.47 1.38 -0.89
C GLN A 302 17.25 2.27 -1.16
N ALA A 303 16.05 1.71 -1.19
CA ALA A 303 14.81 2.47 -1.34
C ALA A 303 14.63 3.48 -0.20
N ALA A 304 14.85 3.07 1.05
CA ALA A 304 14.73 3.96 2.21
C ALA A 304 15.87 5.01 2.27
N THR A 305 17.08 4.67 1.81
CA THR A 305 18.20 5.61 1.73
C THR A 305 18.02 6.61 0.58
N GLN A 306 17.52 6.18 -0.58
CA GLN A 306 17.17 7.03 -1.71
C GLN A 306 16.02 7.98 -1.33
N ALA A 307 15.00 7.47 -0.63
CA ALA A 307 13.92 8.28 -0.08
C ALA A 307 14.41 9.29 0.99
N ALA A 308 15.39 8.91 1.82
CA ALA A 308 15.95 9.77 2.86
C ALA A 308 17.04 10.76 2.36
N GLN A 309 17.70 10.48 1.23
CA GLN A 309 18.81 11.31 0.69
C GLN A 309 18.41 12.19 -0.48
N GLY A 310 17.23 12.00 -1.10
CA GLY A 310 16.80 12.81 -2.25
C GLY A 310 17.78 12.77 -3.44
N GLU A 311 18.59 11.72 -3.57
CA GLU A 311 19.61 11.59 -4.62
C GLU A 311 19.06 10.87 -5.86
N LYS A 312 19.00 11.57 -7.01
CA LYS A 312 18.71 11.02 -8.35
C LYS A 312 19.78 9.97 -8.75
N PRO A 313 19.42 8.88 -9.44
CA PRO A 313 20.37 7.81 -9.81
C PRO A 313 21.43 8.28 -10.82
N ARG A 314 22.68 7.86 -10.62
CA ARG A 314 23.81 8.08 -11.55
C ARG A 314 23.81 7.03 -12.68
N PRO A 315 24.12 7.43 -13.94
CA PRO A 315 24.28 6.47 -15.04
C PRO A 315 25.58 5.64 -14.90
N GLU A 316 25.51 4.36 -15.27
CA GLU A 316 26.63 3.40 -15.27
C GLU A 316 27.59 3.61 -16.45
N ASP A 317 28.90 3.33 -16.25
CA ASP A 317 29.93 3.36 -17.30
C ASP A 317 30.41 1.94 -17.74
N PRO A 318 30.72 1.72 -19.04
CA PRO A 318 31.06 0.41 -19.64
C PRO A 318 32.58 0.04 -19.56
N PRO A 319 33.05 -1.14 -20.05
CA PRO A 319 34.19 -1.84 -19.44
C PRO A 319 35.60 -1.68 -20.07
N SER A 320 36.62 -1.92 -19.21
CA SER A 320 37.95 -2.55 -19.40
C SER A 320 39.26 -1.73 -19.65
N ARG A 321 39.91 -1.41 -18.52
CA ARG A 321 41.34 -1.53 -18.08
C ARG A 321 42.58 -1.38 -18.98
N ARG A 322 42.54 -1.18 -20.31
CA ARG A 322 43.79 -1.01 -21.09
C ARG A 322 44.29 0.43 -21.22
N TRP A 323 43.39 1.42 -21.07
CA TRP A 323 43.67 2.85 -21.21
C TRP A 323 44.22 3.52 -19.93
N ILE A 324 44.02 2.89 -18.77
CA ILE A 324 44.40 3.44 -17.46
C ILE A 324 45.93 3.61 -17.34
N ARG A 325 46.74 2.76 -17.98
CA ARG A 325 48.21 2.89 -17.91
C ARG A 325 48.75 4.11 -18.68
N LEU A 326 48.15 4.46 -19.81
CA LEU A 326 48.54 5.64 -20.59
C LEU A 326 48.07 6.95 -19.92
N ALA A 327 46.95 6.91 -19.22
CA ALA A 327 46.42 8.06 -18.48
C ALA A 327 47.32 8.45 -17.29
N VAL A 328 47.85 7.48 -16.53
CA VAL A 328 48.66 7.76 -15.33
C VAL A 328 49.96 8.53 -15.66
N GLU A 329 50.59 8.25 -16.81
CA GLU A 329 51.81 8.95 -17.22
C GLU A 329 51.54 10.39 -17.71
N GLY A 330 50.38 10.63 -18.32
CA GLY A 330 49.93 11.98 -18.71
C GLY A 330 49.55 12.87 -17.51
N THR A 331 48.99 12.29 -16.46
CA THR A 331 48.55 13.01 -15.26
C THR A 331 49.70 13.64 -14.49
N ILE A 332 50.88 13.00 -14.47
CA ILE A 332 52.06 13.53 -13.77
C ILE A 332 52.55 14.82 -14.45
N PHE A 333 52.51 14.89 -15.78
CA PHE A 333 52.88 16.10 -16.52
C PHE A 333 51.87 17.24 -16.34
N LEU A 334 50.57 16.92 -16.26
CA LEU A 334 49.51 17.92 -16.04
C LEU A 334 49.53 18.52 -14.64
N VAL A 335 49.85 17.72 -13.61
CA VAL A 335 49.94 18.20 -12.22
C VAL A 335 51.12 19.17 -12.04
N LEU A 336 52.26 18.90 -12.69
CA LEU A 336 53.41 19.81 -12.70
C LEU A 336 53.12 21.13 -13.42
N GLY A 337 52.37 21.07 -14.54
CA GLY A 337 51.92 22.27 -15.25
C GLY A 337 50.92 23.11 -14.44
N PHE A 338 50.01 22.46 -13.72
CA PHE A 338 48.98 23.13 -12.90
C PHE A 338 49.57 23.89 -11.71
N PHE A 339 50.61 23.33 -11.06
CA PHE A 339 51.29 24.03 -9.97
C PHE A 339 52.06 25.27 -10.44
N LEU A 340 52.66 25.23 -11.63
CA LEU A 340 53.28 26.40 -12.26
C LEU A 340 52.26 27.47 -12.66
N PHE A 341 51.07 27.05 -13.13
CA PHE A 341 49.98 27.96 -13.51
C PHE A 341 49.37 28.69 -12.29
N ARG A 342 49.24 28.03 -11.14
CA ARG A 342 48.71 28.60 -9.88
C ARG A 342 49.60 29.65 -9.22
N VAL A 343 50.90 29.67 -9.52
CA VAL A 343 51.84 30.69 -9.00
C VAL A 343 51.80 31.97 -9.84
N VAL A 344 51.40 31.88 -11.12
CA VAL A 344 51.39 33.01 -12.07
C VAL A 344 50.02 33.71 -12.11
N PHE A 345 48.92 33.03 -11.74
CA PHE A 345 47.57 33.60 -11.77
C PHE A 345 46.80 33.37 -10.44
N PRO A 346 46.84 34.30 -9.48
CA PRO A 346 45.98 34.25 -8.30
C PRO A 346 44.53 34.59 -8.68
N ILE A 347 43.57 33.80 -8.18
CA ILE A 347 42.14 33.92 -8.50
C ILE A 347 41.51 35.00 -7.60
N ASP A 348 40.91 36.01 -8.25
CA ASP A 348 40.04 36.99 -7.65
C ASP A 348 38.66 36.38 -7.34
N THR A 349 38.13 36.62 -6.14
CA THR A 349 36.83 36.09 -5.70
C THR A 349 35.72 37.09 -5.98
N ASN A 350 35.16 37.04 -7.19
CA ASN A 350 33.83 37.57 -7.49
C ASN A 350 33.35 36.99 -8.84
N THR A 351 32.38 36.07 -8.82
CA THR A 351 31.63 35.66 -10.01
C THR A 351 30.13 35.62 -9.68
N PRO A 352 29.23 36.10 -10.55
CA PRO A 352 27.79 36.26 -10.25
C PRO A 352 27.03 34.93 -10.32
N THR A 353 25.98 34.81 -9.53
CA THR A 353 25.01 33.70 -9.52
C THR A 353 24.37 33.53 -10.90
N ALA A 354 24.53 32.35 -11.52
CA ALA A 354 23.87 32.02 -12.78
C ALA A 354 22.34 31.90 -12.56
N THR A 355 21.55 32.43 -13.49
CA THR A 355 20.09 32.24 -13.54
C THR A 355 19.74 30.75 -13.65
N PRO A 356 18.76 30.23 -12.88
CA PRO A 356 18.35 28.83 -12.95
C PRO A 356 17.86 28.46 -14.36
N ASP A 357 18.18 27.26 -14.83
CA ASP A 357 17.73 26.77 -16.13
C ASP A 357 16.20 26.56 -16.10
N PRO A 358 15.43 27.28 -16.95
CA PRO A 358 13.98 27.19 -16.98
C PRO A 358 13.47 25.79 -17.38
N ASN A 359 14.25 24.96 -18.06
CA ASN A 359 13.82 23.62 -18.51
C ASN A 359 14.06 22.52 -17.47
N VAL A 360 14.68 22.84 -16.33
CA VAL A 360 14.86 21.88 -15.24
C VAL A 360 13.59 21.85 -14.38
N PRO A 361 12.98 20.67 -14.17
CA PRO A 361 11.85 20.52 -13.25
C PRO A 361 12.22 20.97 -11.84
N VAL A 362 11.30 21.69 -11.21
CA VAL A 362 11.37 22.12 -9.80
C VAL A 362 10.38 21.36 -8.92
N GLY A 363 9.65 20.41 -9.51
CA GLY A 363 8.61 19.66 -8.84
C GLY A 363 7.80 18.83 -9.82
N ARG A 364 6.68 18.30 -9.34
CA ARG A 364 5.76 17.47 -10.13
C ARG A 364 4.31 17.67 -9.68
N MET A 365 3.40 17.43 -10.61
CA MET A 365 1.98 17.26 -10.35
C MET A 365 1.58 15.82 -10.70
N ARG A 366 0.72 15.23 -9.86
CA ARG A 366 0.21 13.87 -10.01
C ARG A 366 -1.30 13.84 -9.79
N PHE A 367 -2.02 13.21 -10.71
CA PHE A 367 -3.41 12.82 -10.49
C PHE A 367 -3.43 11.55 -9.64
N SER A 368 -4.41 11.42 -8.77
CA SER A 368 -4.55 10.26 -7.88
C SER A 368 -5.98 9.80 -7.87
N ASP A 369 -6.15 8.49 -7.81
CA ASP A 369 -7.44 7.86 -7.96
C ASP A 369 -7.74 6.99 -6.74
N VAL A 370 -8.24 7.65 -5.67
CA VAL A 370 -8.63 6.95 -4.45
C VAL A 370 -10.13 6.55 -4.51
N SER A 371 -10.85 7.02 -5.53
CA SER A 371 -12.32 6.92 -5.68
C SER A 371 -12.79 6.37 -7.04
N ASP A 372 -11.88 5.94 -7.93
CA ASP A 372 -12.12 5.50 -9.32
C ASP A 372 -12.62 6.61 -10.29
N ILE A 373 -12.32 7.88 -9.99
CA ILE A 373 -12.81 9.07 -10.71
C ILE A 373 -11.71 10.12 -11.01
N MET A 374 -10.47 9.96 -10.52
CA MET A 374 -9.36 10.95 -10.68
C MET A 374 -9.70 12.38 -10.21
N ASP A 375 -10.41 12.46 -9.08
CA ASP A 375 -10.83 13.72 -8.45
C ASP A 375 -9.73 14.39 -7.60
N LYS A 376 -8.54 13.79 -7.53
CA LYS A 376 -7.48 14.23 -6.63
C LYS A 376 -6.21 14.60 -7.40
N VAL A 377 -5.60 15.70 -7.00
CA VAL A 377 -4.27 16.13 -7.46
C VAL A 377 -3.33 16.31 -6.27
N SER A 378 -2.08 15.94 -6.46
CA SER A 378 -0.97 16.28 -5.56
C SER A 378 0.10 17.06 -6.30
N ILE A 379 0.63 18.09 -5.65
CA ILE A 379 1.77 18.88 -6.13
C ILE A 379 2.90 18.75 -5.11
N THR A 380 4.10 18.50 -5.62
CA THR A 380 5.34 18.50 -4.83
C THR A 380 6.37 19.38 -5.51
N LEU A 381 6.99 20.30 -4.76
CA LEU A 381 8.14 21.11 -5.19
C LEU A 381 9.41 20.65 -4.47
N ASP A 382 10.50 20.46 -5.22
CA ASP A 382 11.75 19.80 -4.77
C ASP A 382 12.62 20.69 -3.87
N THR A 383 13.53 20.05 -3.11
CA THR A 383 14.54 20.71 -2.26
C THR A 383 15.52 21.54 -3.10
N GLY A 384 15.40 22.86 -3.02
CA GLY A 384 16.15 23.82 -3.84
C GLY A 384 15.27 24.83 -4.57
N THR A 385 13.96 24.61 -4.58
CA THR A 385 12.96 25.60 -4.97
C THR A 385 12.94 26.72 -3.93
N ALA A 386 13.13 27.96 -4.35
CA ALA A 386 13.06 29.10 -3.42
C ALA A 386 11.63 29.19 -2.88
N GLY A 387 11.48 29.06 -1.55
CA GLY A 387 10.22 29.31 -0.87
C GLY A 387 9.74 30.74 -1.11
N PRO A 388 8.46 31.03 -0.83
CA PRO A 388 7.90 32.36 -1.06
C PRO A 388 8.61 33.42 -0.21
N GLU A 389 8.68 34.65 -0.73
CA GLU A 389 9.26 35.79 0.00
C GLU A 389 8.41 36.14 1.22
N THR A 390 9.00 36.77 2.24
CA THR A 390 8.28 37.17 3.45
C THR A 390 7.04 38.02 3.12
N GLY A 391 5.86 37.58 3.59
CA GLY A 391 4.57 38.24 3.32
C GLY A 391 3.88 37.76 2.03
N THR A 392 4.38 36.68 1.42
CA THR A 392 3.78 36.01 0.27
C THR A 392 3.67 34.51 0.49
N HIS A 393 2.82 33.86 -0.30
CA HIS A 393 2.73 32.40 -0.41
C HIS A 393 2.63 31.96 -1.87
N TYR A 394 2.79 30.66 -2.10
CA TYR A 394 2.50 30.05 -3.40
C TYR A 394 1.10 29.45 -3.40
N GLU A 395 0.27 29.93 -4.30
CA GLU A 395 -1.10 29.45 -4.54
C GLU A 395 -1.14 28.68 -5.86
N ALA A 396 -1.79 27.52 -5.89
CA ALA A 396 -1.85 26.67 -7.08
C ALA A 396 -3.23 26.70 -7.73
N TRP A 397 -3.24 26.68 -9.06
CA TRP A 397 -4.44 26.81 -9.88
C TRP A 397 -4.43 25.79 -11.00
N LEU A 398 -5.56 25.13 -11.23
CA LEU A 398 -5.81 24.35 -12.45
C LEU A 398 -6.50 25.23 -13.48
N ILE A 399 -6.04 25.14 -14.72
CA ILE A 399 -6.58 25.92 -15.85
C ILE A 399 -7.16 24.95 -16.88
N SER A 400 -8.38 25.27 -17.32
CA SER A 400 -9.11 24.49 -18.32
C SER A 400 -8.48 24.59 -19.70
N ASP A 401 -8.86 23.67 -20.59
CA ASP A 401 -8.35 23.59 -21.95
C ASP A 401 -8.48 24.89 -22.76
N ASP A 402 -9.56 25.63 -22.53
CA ASP A 402 -9.86 26.91 -23.18
C ASP A 402 -9.36 28.14 -22.38
N GLY A 403 -8.75 27.90 -21.22
CA GLY A 403 -8.25 28.92 -20.31
C GLY A 403 -9.33 29.75 -19.59
N THR A 404 -10.61 29.37 -19.69
CA THR A 404 -11.72 30.15 -19.13
C THR A 404 -12.01 29.84 -17.66
N ILE A 405 -11.78 28.59 -17.25
CA ILE A 405 -11.95 28.15 -15.88
C ILE A 405 -10.57 28.12 -15.22
N VAL A 406 -10.48 28.83 -14.09
CA VAL A 406 -9.31 28.80 -13.21
C VAL A 406 -9.80 28.31 -11.85
N LYS A 407 -9.48 27.05 -11.52
CA LYS A 407 -9.86 26.40 -10.26
C LYS A 407 -8.72 26.56 -9.26
N ASP A 408 -9.01 27.23 -8.16
CA ASP A 408 -8.12 27.29 -7.00
C ASP A 408 -8.04 25.90 -6.37
N ILE A 409 -6.82 25.37 -6.26
CA ILE A 409 -6.56 24.08 -5.61
C ILE A 409 -5.79 24.22 -4.30
N GLY A 410 -5.43 25.45 -3.90
CA GLY A 410 -4.94 25.77 -2.57
C GLY A 410 -3.42 25.95 -2.44
N GLN A 411 -3.05 26.35 -1.22
CA GLN A 411 -1.73 26.87 -0.92
C GLN A 411 -0.70 25.75 -0.83
N ILE A 412 0.46 25.95 -1.46
CA ILE A 412 1.60 25.05 -1.33
C ILE A 412 2.32 25.32 0.00
N ILE A 413 2.35 24.32 0.87
CA ILE A 413 2.96 24.40 2.20
C ILE A 413 4.37 23.83 2.15
N PHE A 414 5.36 24.64 2.54
CA PHE A 414 6.75 24.21 2.63
C PHE A 414 7.06 23.62 4.00
N ASP A 415 7.69 22.45 4.01
CA ASP A 415 8.21 21.84 5.24
C ASP A 415 9.57 22.44 5.65
N ALA A 416 10.09 21.97 6.79
CA ALA A 416 11.39 22.40 7.31
C ALA A 416 12.58 22.02 6.41
N SER A 417 12.39 21.10 5.47
CA SER A 417 13.39 20.67 4.49
C SER A 417 13.34 21.49 3.20
N GLY A 418 12.35 22.39 3.06
CA GLY A 418 12.14 23.20 1.87
C GLY A 418 11.37 22.50 0.76
N ILE A 419 10.68 21.39 1.06
CA ILE A 419 9.79 20.71 0.12
C ILE A 419 8.41 21.34 0.21
N GLY A 420 7.90 21.85 -0.91
CA GLY A 420 6.54 22.37 -1.01
C GLY A 420 5.56 21.25 -1.32
N GLN A 421 4.44 21.16 -0.61
CA GLN A 421 3.41 20.15 -0.85
C GLN A 421 2.00 20.75 -0.85
N LEU A 422 1.16 20.20 -1.72
CA LEU A 422 -0.27 20.44 -1.77
C LEU A 422 -0.99 19.15 -2.16
N VAL A 423 -2.12 18.90 -1.53
CA VAL A 423 -3.06 17.84 -1.92
C VAL A 423 -4.45 18.44 -1.98
N PHE A 424 -5.10 18.29 -3.14
CA PHE A 424 -6.45 18.77 -3.38
C PHE A 424 -7.31 17.61 -3.85
N THR A 425 -8.52 17.52 -3.31
CA THR A 425 -9.57 16.60 -3.77
C THR A 425 -10.78 17.46 -4.14
N ASP A 426 -11.30 17.24 -5.34
CA ASP A 426 -12.47 17.95 -5.81
C ASP A 426 -13.70 17.60 -4.95
N PRO A 427 -14.37 18.59 -4.34
CA PRO A 427 -15.48 18.33 -3.42
C PRO A 427 -16.73 17.77 -4.12
N ASN A 428 -16.82 17.88 -5.45
CA ASN A 428 -17.91 17.34 -6.24
C ASN A 428 -17.55 15.99 -6.89
N HIS A 429 -16.33 15.47 -6.64
CA HIS A 429 -15.80 14.28 -7.29
C HIS A 429 -15.74 14.40 -8.82
N GLU A 430 -15.46 15.58 -9.36
CA GLU A 430 -15.22 15.78 -10.79
C GLU A 430 -13.86 15.22 -11.20
N ASN A 431 -13.79 14.51 -12.34
CA ASN A 431 -12.51 14.07 -12.91
C ASN A 431 -11.68 15.30 -13.33
N LEU A 432 -10.59 15.54 -12.63
CA LEU A 432 -9.76 16.73 -12.85
C LEU A 432 -8.96 16.65 -14.16
N LEU A 433 -8.67 15.45 -14.66
CA LEU A 433 -7.92 15.28 -15.92
C LEU A 433 -8.80 15.53 -17.15
N ASP A 434 -10.12 15.39 -17.02
CA ASP A 434 -11.09 15.64 -18.11
C ASP A 434 -11.14 17.12 -18.53
N GLY A 435 -11.26 18.02 -17.54
CA GLY A 435 -11.50 19.44 -17.78
C GLY A 435 -10.26 20.35 -17.75
N PHE A 436 -9.14 19.87 -17.19
CA PHE A 436 -7.95 20.68 -16.95
C PHE A 436 -6.72 20.11 -17.65
N ASN A 437 -5.88 20.99 -18.19
CA ASN A 437 -4.64 20.62 -18.88
C ASN A 437 -3.41 21.40 -18.41
N GLN A 438 -3.58 22.36 -17.51
CA GLN A 438 -2.50 23.21 -17.06
C GLN A 438 -2.58 23.43 -15.56
N VAL A 439 -1.41 23.48 -14.93
CA VAL A 439 -1.21 23.99 -13.57
C VAL A 439 -0.42 25.27 -13.61
N GLN A 440 -0.84 26.25 -12.81
CA GLN A 440 -0.09 27.46 -12.53
C GLN A 440 0.11 27.62 -11.04
N VAL A 441 1.28 28.07 -10.63
CA VAL A 441 1.59 28.45 -9.26
C VAL A 441 1.95 29.92 -9.24
N THR A 442 1.15 30.72 -8.56
CA THR A 442 1.39 32.17 -8.43
C THR A 442 1.98 32.52 -7.08
N ARG A 443 2.75 33.61 -7.03
CA ARG A 443 3.19 34.24 -5.78
C ARG A 443 2.19 35.30 -5.36
N GLU A 444 1.39 34.99 -4.35
CA GLU A 444 0.29 35.81 -3.87
C GLU A 444 0.65 36.47 -2.52
N ARG A 445 -0.01 37.56 -2.18
CA ARG A 445 0.26 38.28 -0.91
C ARG A 445 -0.63 37.76 0.21
N ASP A 446 -0.07 37.61 1.41
CA ASP A 446 -0.79 37.06 2.58
C ASP A 446 -1.89 37.98 3.11
N ASP A 447 -1.87 39.27 2.75
CA ASP A 447 -2.83 40.28 3.22
C ASP A 447 -4.09 40.39 2.34
N VAL A 448 -4.19 39.58 1.29
CA VAL A 448 -5.30 39.61 0.32
C VAL A 448 -5.99 38.25 0.28
N SER A 449 -7.30 38.23 0.50
CA SER A 449 -8.11 37.06 0.15
C SER A 449 -8.24 36.99 -1.36
N ILE A 450 -7.82 35.88 -1.95
CA ILE A 450 -7.80 35.65 -3.38
C ILE A 450 -8.86 34.61 -3.77
N ASN A 451 -9.46 34.84 -4.93
CA ASN A 451 -10.40 33.93 -5.59
C ASN A 451 -10.14 33.83 -7.11
N VAL A 452 -9.09 34.53 -7.57
CA VAL A 452 -8.53 34.52 -8.91
C VAL A 452 -7.02 34.78 -8.78
N PRO A 453 -6.18 34.31 -9.70
CA PRO A 453 -4.75 34.59 -9.65
C PRO A 453 -4.48 36.09 -9.81
N THR A 454 -3.72 36.70 -8.88
CA THR A 454 -3.34 38.12 -8.94
C THR A 454 -1.84 38.35 -8.95
N GLY A 455 -1.09 37.35 -8.52
CA GLY A 455 0.35 37.32 -8.42
C GLY A 455 1.07 36.97 -9.71
N GLU A 456 2.41 37.02 -9.65
CA GLU A 456 3.26 36.52 -10.73
C GLU A 456 3.20 35.00 -10.80
N VAL A 457 3.07 34.43 -12.01
CA VAL A 457 3.19 32.98 -12.23
C VAL A 457 4.66 32.59 -12.12
N VAL A 458 5.00 31.97 -10.99
CA VAL A 458 6.38 31.54 -10.67
C VAL A 458 6.67 30.17 -11.24
N TYR A 459 5.66 29.29 -11.24
CA TYR A 459 5.79 27.96 -11.83
C TYR A 459 4.56 27.64 -12.68
N SER A 460 4.75 26.81 -13.69
CA SER A 460 3.63 26.27 -14.45
C SER A 460 4.03 24.98 -15.14
N SER A 461 3.02 24.24 -15.57
CA SER A 461 3.21 23.19 -16.55
C SER A 461 1.91 22.93 -17.28
N THR A 462 2.02 22.57 -18.54
CA THR A 462 0.91 22.32 -19.45
C THR A 462 1.09 20.94 -20.04
N PHE A 463 0.04 20.13 -19.98
CA PHE A 463 0.03 18.83 -20.65
C PHE A 463 0.32 18.99 -22.14
N PRO A 464 1.08 18.06 -22.73
CA PRO A 464 1.29 18.08 -24.17
C PRO A 464 -0.06 17.84 -24.89
N PRO A 465 -0.58 18.82 -25.65
CA PRO A 465 -1.94 18.78 -26.14
C PRO A 465 -2.21 17.64 -27.15
N LYS A 466 -1.21 17.19 -27.93
CA LYS A 466 -1.40 16.07 -28.87
C LYS A 466 -1.41 14.74 -28.13
N ALA A 467 -0.49 14.54 -27.19
CA ALA A 467 -0.49 13.35 -26.34
C ALA A 467 -1.74 13.27 -25.44
N LEU A 468 -2.21 14.41 -24.91
CA LEU A 468 -3.32 14.48 -23.94
C LEU A 468 -4.63 13.90 -24.48
N VAL A 469 -4.92 14.05 -25.77
CA VAL A 469 -6.11 13.44 -26.41
C VAL A 469 -6.13 11.93 -26.16
N HIS A 470 -5.00 11.27 -26.40
CA HIS A 470 -4.87 9.83 -26.22
C HIS A 470 -4.79 9.45 -24.74
N VAL A 471 -4.18 10.29 -23.90
CA VAL A 471 -4.17 10.10 -22.44
C VAL A 471 -5.59 10.07 -21.88
N ARG A 472 -6.45 11.01 -22.28
CA ARG A 472 -7.85 11.05 -21.83
C ARG A 472 -8.65 9.85 -22.31
N HIS A 473 -8.41 9.38 -23.53
CA HIS A 473 -9.04 8.13 -24.00
C HIS A 473 -8.68 6.92 -23.12
N VAL A 474 -7.43 6.86 -22.66
CA VAL A 474 -6.98 5.77 -21.78
C VAL A 474 -7.52 5.93 -20.36
N MET A 475 -7.50 7.14 -19.80
CA MET A 475 -7.63 7.37 -18.35
C MET A 475 -8.95 8.04 -17.91
N VAL A 476 -9.69 8.67 -18.83
CA VAL A 476 -10.87 9.49 -18.50
C VAL A 476 -12.13 8.92 -19.15
N SER A 477 -12.17 8.92 -20.48
CA SER A 477 -13.35 8.53 -21.24
C SER A 477 -13.00 8.19 -22.66
N PHE A 478 -13.66 7.17 -23.22
CA PHE A 478 -13.51 6.79 -24.61
C PHE A 478 -14.87 6.81 -25.33
N PRO A 479 -15.05 7.67 -26.34
CA PRO A 479 -16.35 7.82 -27.02
C PRO A 479 -16.89 6.54 -27.68
N GLY A 480 -16.02 5.56 -27.96
CA GLY A 480 -16.42 4.27 -28.52
C GLY A 480 -16.96 3.28 -27.49
N ALA A 481 -16.61 3.44 -26.20
CA ALA A 481 -16.96 2.52 -25.13
C ALA A 481 -18.38 2.77 -24.58
N PRO A 482 -19.07 1.73 -24.09
CA PRO A 482 -20.33 1.88 -23.36
C PRO A 482 -20.16 2.86 -22.18
N ASN A 483 -21.16 3.72 -21.96
CA ASN A 483 -21.12 4.78 -20.95
C ASN A 483 -19.94 5.77 -21.09
N GLU A 484 -19.25 5.77 -22.24
CA GLU A 484 -18.05 6.57 -22.49
C GLU A 484 -16.95 6.36 -21.43
N GLU A 485 -16.81 5.15 -20.89
CA GLU A 485 -15.80 4.86 -19.87
C GLU A 485 -14.37 4.91 -20.41
N ALA A 486 -13.40 5.05 -19.49
CA ALA A 486 -11.98 5.01 -19.82
C ALA A 486 -11.56 3.63 -20.34
N LEU A 487 -10.75 3.58 -21.40
CA LEU A 487 -10.26 2.31 -21.95
C LEU A 487 -9.53 1.45 -20.92
N MET A 488 -8.79 2.08 -20.00
CA MET A 488 -8.06 1.40 -18.93
C MET A 488 -8.98 0.72 -17.91
N VAL A 489 -10.14 1.31 -17.62
CA VAL A 489 -11.14 0.73 -16.72
C VAL A 489 -11.68 -0.55 -17.34
N GLY A 490 -12.12 -0.51 -18.59
CA GLY A 490 -12.62 -1.71 -19.25
C GLY A 490 -11.56 -2.76 -19.57
N LEU A 491 -10.31 -2.35 -19.79
CA LEU A 491 -9.17 -3.26 -19.85
C LEU A 491 -9.00 -4.02 -18.52
N PHE A 492 -9.03 -3.31 -17.40
CA PHE A 492 -8.84 -3.91 -16.08
C PHE A 492 -10.03 -4.76 -15.66
N TYR A 493 -11.24 -4.18 -15.67
CA TYR A 493 -12.44 -4.84 -15.17
C TYR A 493 -12.95 -5.92 -16.12
N TYR A 494 -13.27 -5.59 -17.38
CA TYR A 494 -13.89 -6.57 -18.28
C TYR A 494 -12.86 -7.52 -18.90
N SER A 495 -11.68 -7.02 -19.27
CA SER A 495 -10.66 -7.83 -19.97
C SER A 495 -9.64 -8.52 -19.07
N GLY A 496 -9.74 -8.33 -17.75
CA GLY A 496 -8.90 -8.99 -16.76
C GLY A 496 -9.75 -9.57 -15.63
N ARG A 497 -10.24 -8.69 -14.75
CA ARG A 497 -10.89 -9.04 -13.48
C ARG A 497 -12.13 -9.91 -13.65
N TYR A 498 -13.11 -9.53 -14.49
CA TYR A 498 -14.37 -10.26 -14.60
C TYR A 498 -14.25 -11.58 -15.35
N ILE A 499 -13.35 -11.66 -16.34
CA ILE A 499 -12.98 -12.94 -16.96
C ILE A 499 -12.39 -13.88 -15.89
N ASN A 500 -11.44 -13.39 -15.08
CA ASN A 500 -10.85 -14.17 -13.99
C ASN A 500 -11.88 -14.53 -12.91
N TYR A 501 -12.72 -13.57 -12.52
CA TYR A 501 -13.77 -13.74 -11.52
C TYR A 501 -14.78 -14.81 -11.92
N SER A 502 -15.18 -14.86 -13.19
CA SER A 502 -16.10 -15.88 -13.71
C SER A 502 -15.51 -17.29 -13.59
N VAL A 503 -14.19 -17.43 -13.75
CA VAL A 503 -13.50 -18.73 -13.70
C VAL A 503 -13.10 -19.13 -12.28
N ASN A 504 -12.41 -18.24 -11.56
CA ASN A 504 -11.72 -18.47 -10.30
C ASN A 504 -12.41 -17.84 -9.07
N GLY A 505 -13.36 -16.93 -9.28
CA GLY A 505 -14.00 -16.16 -8.23
C GLY A 505 -13.09 -15.11 -7.59
N ASP A 506 -13.67 -14.35 -6.67
CA ASP A 506 -12.97 -13.46 -5.76
C ASP A 506 -13.24 -13.99 -4.36
N VAL A 507 -12.18 -14.36 -3.64
CA VAL A 507 -12.28 -15.00 -2.33
C VAL A 507 -12.92 -14.05 -1.28
N GLN A 508 -13.11 -12.76 -1.59
CA GLN A 508 -13.49 -11.75 -0.60
C GLN A 508 -14.85 -11.05 -0.78
N ASN A 509 -15.54 -11.15 -1.93
CA ASN A 509 -16.60 -10.17 -2.26
C ASN A 509 -18.05 -10.66 -2.40
N ASP A 510 -18.32 -11.96 -2.63
CA ASP A 510 -19.72 -12.47 -2.55
C ASP A 510 -19.75 -13.97 -2.17
N PRO A 511 -20.23 -14.32 -0.95
CA PRO A 511 -20.32 -15.72 -0.54
C PRO A 511 -21.34 -16.54 -1.36
N ASN A 512 -22.26 -15.88 -2.07
CA ASN A 512 -23.30 -16.52 -2.88
C ASN A 512 -22.89 -16.67 -4.35
N PHE A 513 -21.83 -16.00 -4.79
CA PHE A 513 -21.33 -16.15 -6.14
C PHE A 513 -20.62 -17.49 -6.31
N VAL A 514 -21.07 -18.27 -7.29
CA VAL A 514 -20.45 -19.54 -7.67
C VAL A 514 -19.73 -19.35 -8.99
N TYR A 515 -18.39 -19.41 -8.94
CA TYR A 515 -17.49 -19.33 -10.10
C TYR A 515 -17.29 -20.72 -10.73
N MET A 516 -16.76 -20.76 -11.96
CA MET A 516 -16.68 -21.95 -12.81
C MET A 516 -16.00 -23.15 -12.13
N VAL A 517 -14.82 -22.94 -11.53
CA VAL A 517 -14.07 -24.02 -10.85
C VAL A 517 -14.91 -24.64 -9.73
N LYS A 518 -15.51 -23.81 -8.87
CA LYS A 518 -16.35 -24.26 -7.76
C LYS A 518 -17.66 -24.91 -8.23
N ALA A 519 -18.27 -24.39 -9.30
CA ALA A 519 -19.45 -24.99 -9.91
C ALA A 519 -19.15 -26.42 -10.40
N TYR A 520 -18.04 -26.61 -11.11
CA TYR A 520 -17.61 -27.92 -11.58
C TYR A 520 -17.35 -28.90 -10.43
N GLU A 521 -16.66 -28.47 -9.37
CA GLU A 521 -16.43 -29.27 -8.16
C GLU A 521 -17.72 -29.69 -7.46
N ASN A 522 -18.73 -28.83 -7.48
CA ASN A 522 -20.05 -29.08 -6.89
C ASN A 522 -20.97 -29.94 -7.78
N GLY A 523 -20.55 -30.27 -9.01
CA GLY A 523 -21.42 -30.97 -9.96
C GLY A 523 -22.53 -30.10 -10.55
N ASP A 524 -22.37 -28.77 -10.51
CA ASP A 524 -23.33 -27.79 -11.00
C ASP A 524 -23.05 -27.44 -12.46
N GLU A 525 -23.60 -28.25 -13.38
CA GLU A 525 -23.44 -28.05 -14.82
C GLU A 525 -24.00 -26.70 -15.28
N ALA A 526 -25.17 -26.30 -14.78
CA ALA A 526 -25.85 -25.07 -15.20
C ALA A 526 -24.95 -23.85 -14.97
N THR A 527 -24.37 -23.74 -13.76
CA THR A 527 -23.45 -22.64 -13.47
C THR A 527 -22.17 -22.72 -14.30
N VAL A 528 -21.63 -23.91 -14.59
CA VAL A 528 -20.46 -24.03 -15.49
C VAL A 528 -20.77 -23.51 -16.89
N ARG A 529 -21.95 -23.83 -17.45
CA ARG A 529 -22.37 -23.34 -18.77
C ARG A 529 -22.53 -21.83 -18.78
N LYS A 530 -23.26 -21.28 -17.80
CA LYS A 530 -23.38 -19.84 -17.56
C LYS A 530 -22.03 -19.13 -17.51
N ARG A 531 -21.10 -19.57 -16.65
CA ARG A 531 -19.76 -18.93 -16.56
C ARG A 531 -18.94 -19.07 -17.83
N THR A 532 -19.14 -20.15 -18.59
CA THR A 532 -18.48 -20.34 -19.89
C THR A 532 -19.01 -19.32 -20.90
N GLU A 533 -20.33 -19.11 -20.93
CA GLU A 533 -20.96 -18.08 -21.74
C GLU A 533 -20.46 -16.68 -21.37
N GLU A 534 -20.44 -16.32 -20.07
CA GLU A 534 -19.96 -15.02 -19.59
C GLU A 534 -18.53 -14.73 -20.09
N VAL A 535 -17.61 -15.71 -19.96
CA VAL A 535 -16.24 -15.57 -20.43
C VAL A 535 -16.18 -15.35 -21.95
N ILE A 536 -16.98 -16.09 -22.74
CA ILE A 536 -17.02 -15.91 -24.20
C ILE A 536 -17.54 -14.51 -24.54
N ASN A 537 -18.68 -14.12 -23.96
CA ASN A 537 -19.36 -12.87 -24.25
C ASN A 537 -18.52 -11.63 -23.87
N LEU A 538 -17.83 -11.68 -22.72
CA LEU A 538 -16.86 -10.64 -22.31
C LEU A 538 -15.71 -10.48 -23.32
N ILE A 539 -15.21 -11.59 -23.87
CA ILE A 539 -14.10 -11.55 -24.82
C ILE A 539 -14.55 -11.05 -26.19
N VAL A 540 -15.68 -11.55 -26.69
CA VAL A 540 -16.08 -11.36 -28.09
C VAL A 540 -16.92 -10.11 -28.33
N GLY A 541 -17.59 -9.55 -27.33
CA GLY A 541 -18.41 -8.33 -27.47
C GLY A 541 -19.61 -8.45 -28.43
N ASP A 542 -20.54 -7.51 -28.33
CA ASP A 542 -21.89 -7.57 -28.92
C ASP A 542 -21.93 -7.50 -30.46
N GLN A 543 -20.86 -7.05 -31.12
CA GLN A 543 -20.76 -7.04 -32.58
C GLN A 543 -20.23 -8.35 -33.16
N SER A 544 -19.84 -9.30 -32.32
CA SER A 544 -19.40 -10.62 -32.78
C SER A 544 -20.60 -11.55 -32.98
N GLY A 545 -20.57 -12.35 -34.05
CA GLY A 545 -21.53 -13.45 -34.23
C GLY A 545 -21.39 -14.57 -33.19
N LEU A 546 -20.36 -14.50 -32.33
CA LEU A 546 -20.17 -15.37 -31.18
C LEU A 546 -20.82 -14.83 -29.90
N TYR A 547 -21.35 -13.60 -29.89
CA TYR A 547 -22.07 -13.05 -28.73
C TYR A 547 -23.50 -13.57 -28.73
N ARG A 548 -23.80 -14.56 -27.90
CA ARG A 548 -25.09 -15.26 -27.90
C ARG A 548 -25.30 -16.05 -26.62
N ASP A 549 -26.55 -16.44 -26.42
CA ASP A 549 -26.98 -17.40 -25.41
C ASP A 549 -26.53 -18.82 -25.83
N TYR A 550 -25.54 -19.35 -25.11
CA TYR A 550 -24.93 -20.66 -25.34
C TYR A 550 -25.59 -21.76 -24.52
N ASP A 551 -26.08 -21.46 -23.32
CA ASP A 551 -26.70 -22.46 -22.45
C ASP A 551 -28.21 -22.67 -22.69
N GLY A 552 -28.82 -21.76 -23.45
CA GLY A 552 -30.19 -21.82 -23.95
C GLY A 552 -31.24 -21.44 -22.91
N ASP A 553 -30.87 -20.75 -21.83
CA ASP A 553 -31.78 -20.35 -20.76
C ASP A 553 -32.64 -19.10 -21.12
N GLY A 554 -32.33 -18.45 -22.25
CA GLY A 554 -33.01 -17.26 -22.76
C GLY A 554 -32.47 -15.95 -22.18
N ILE A 555 -31.38 -16.00 -21.42
CA ILE A 555 -30.65 -14.86 -20.83
C ILE A 555 -29.29 -14.79 -21.54
N LEU A 556 -28.90 -13.58 -21.95
CA LEU A 556 -27.52 -13.35 -22.40
C LEU A 556 -26.67 -13.13 -21.16
N ASP A 557 -25.87 -14.13 -20.84
CA ASP A 557 -24.99 -14.09 -19.70
C ASP A 557 -23.77 -13.22 -20.03
N ASN A 558 -23.86 -11.99 -19.53
CA ASN A 558 -22.83 -10.96 -19.59
C ASN A 558 -22.96 -10.06 -18.35
N ALA A 559 -23.33 -10.64 -17.19
CA ALA A 559 -23.87 -9.91 -16.04
C ALA A 559 -22.98 -8.75 -15.56
N ASP A 560 -21.66 -8.88 -15.73
CA ASP A 560 -20.67 -7.87 -15.35
C ASP A 560 -20.00 -7.21 -16.55
N GLY A 561 -20.45 -7.47 -17.79
CA GLY A 561 -19.87 -6.93 -19.01
C GLY A 561 -20.74 -5.88 -19.70
N ASP A 562 -20.09 -5.00 -20.45
CA ASP A 562 -20.72 -3.85 -21.10
C ASP A 562 -21.04 -4.08 -22.59
N GLY A 563 -20.62 -5.22 -23.15
CA GLY A 563 -20.80 -5.59 -24.54
C GLY A 563 -19.73 -5.04 -25.49
N PHE A 564 -18.73 -4.29 -25.00
CA PHE A 564 -17.68 -3.73 -25.85
C PHE A 564 -16.72 -4.80 -26.39
N GLY A 565 -16.41 -5.81 -25.56
CA GLY A 565 -15.54 -6.93 -25.88
C GLY A 565 -14.06 -6.66 -25.59
N SER A 566 -13.33 -7.68 -25.14
CA SER A 566 -11.86 -7.60 -24.96
C SER A 566 -11.10 -7.63 -26.29
N LEU A 567 -11.55 -8.44 -27.25
CA LEU A 567 -10.95 -8.58 -28.57
C LEU A 567 -11.75 -7.84 -29.64
N GLN A 568 -11.12 -7.63 -30.80
CA GLN A 568 -11.78 -7.09 -31.99
C GLN A 568 -13.05 -7.88 -32.35
N ASN A 569 -14.15 -7.16 -32.54
CA ASN A 569 -15.48 -7.71 -32.78
C ASN A 569 -16.17 -6.98 -33.94
N GLY A 570 -16.34 -7.69 -35.04
CA GLY A 570 -16.77 -7.07 -36.31
C GLY A 570 -15.74 -6.04 -36.78
N ASP A 571 -16.21 -4.82 -37.02
CA ASP A 571 -15.36 -3.70 -37.47
C ASP A 571 -14.79 -2.87 -36.30
N ARG A 572 -15.15 -3.20 -35.04
CA ARG A 572 -14.74 -2.46 -33.83
C ARG A 572 -13.62 -3.20 -33.09
N LEU A 573 -12.59 -2.47 -32.66
CA LEU A 573 -11.55 -3.00 -31.77
C LEU A 573 -12.12 -3.15 -30.34
N GLY A 574 -11.67 -4.18 -29.61
CA GLY A 574 -12.03 -4.35 -28.19
C GLY A 574 -11.12 -3.56 -27.25
N TYR A 575 -11.36 -3.65 -25.95
CA TYR A 575 -10.59 -2.95 -24.92
C TYR A 575 -9.08 -3.17 -25.04
N ILE A 576 -8.64 -4.40 -25.34
CA ILE A 576 -7.21 -4.71 -25.47
C ILE A 576 -6.59 -3.92 -26.64
N GLN A 577 -7.20 -3.97 -27.83
CA GLN A 577 -6.62 -3.34 -29.00
C GLN A 577 -6.78 -1.81 -28.99
N GLU A 578 -7.91 -1.27 -28.51
CA GLU A 578 -8.09 0.18 -28.39
C GLU A 578 -7.14 0.80 -27.35
N THR A 579 -6.97 0.15 -26.19
CA THR A 579 -6.03 0.65 -25.17
C THR A 579 -4.60 0.62 -25.70
N ALA A 580 -4.18 -0.47 -26.37
CA ALA A 580 -2.86 -0.55 -26.99
C ALA A 580 -2.64 0.56 -28.03
N LEU A 581 -3.67 0.84 -28.84
CA LEU A 581 -3.62 1.85 -29.88
C LEU A 581 -3.45 3.26 -29.30
N HIS A 582 -4.24 3.60 -28.29
CA HIS A 582 -4.17 4.91 -27.65
C HIS A 582 -2.90 5.09 -26.80
N ALA A 583 -2.43 4.03 -26.11
CA ALA A 583 -1.13 4.03 -25.45
C ALA A 583 0.03 4.24 -26.44
N LYS A 584 -0.06 3.64 -27.64
CA LYS A 584 0.93 3.86 -28.70
C LYS A 584 0.87 5.30 -29.22
N TYR A 585 -0.31 5.81 -29.53
CA TYR A 585 -0.46 7.16 -30.06
C TYR A 585 -0.02 8.24 -29.09
N SER A 586 -0.23 8.06 -27.79
CA SER A 586 0.31 8.98 -26.80
C SER A 586 1.84 8.95 -26.74
N ALA A 587 2.46 7.77 -26.86
CA ALA A 587 3.93 7.66 -26.86
C ALA A 587 4.56 8.25 -28.13
N GLU A 588 3.91 8.06 -29.28
CA GLU A 588 4.38 8.52 -30.59
C GLU A 588 3.99 9.97 -30.90
N ALA A 589 3.17 10.61 -30.06
CA ALA A 589 2.82 12.01 -30.21
C ALA A 589 4.09 12.89 -30.23
N GLU A 590 4.12 13.85 -31.16
CA GLU A 590 5.27 14.74 -31.36
C GLU A 590 5.67 15.52 -30.09
N ASP A 591 4.70 15.78 -29.20
CA ASP A 591 4.88 16.52 -27.96
C ASP A 591 4.96 15.62 -26.72
N SER A 592 5.00 14.29 -26.89
CA SER A 592 5.04 13.35 -25.78
C SER A 592 6.22 13.63 -24.85
N THR A 593 5.99 13.57 -23.54
CA THR A 593 7.07 13.65 -22.57
C THR A 593 7.78 12.29 -22.43
N PRO A 594 9.00 12.25 -21.86
CA PRO A 594 9.64 10.98 -21.50
C PRO A 594 8.79 10.11 -20.56
N ASN A 595 8.01 10.74 -19.67
CA ASN A 595 7.14 10.04 -18.74
C ASN A 595 6.02 9.29 -19.47
N ILE A 596 5.32 9.99 -20.36
CA ILE A 596 4.27 9.42 -21.23
C ILE A 596 4.86 8.26 -22.05
N ARG A 597 6.02 8.46 -22.69
CA ARG A 597 6.66 7.39 -23.49
C ARG A 597 6.99 6.15 -22.68
N ASN A 598 7.63 6.32 -21.52
CA ASN A 598 8.08 5.19 -20.69
C ASN A 598 6.90 4.36 -20.18
N PHE A 599 5.90 5.02 -19.60
CA PHE A 599 4.75 4.31 -19.04
C PHE A 599 3.82 3.75 -20.13
N SER A 600 3.68 4.41 -21.28
CA SER A 600 3.01 3.81 -22.44
C SER A 600 3.71 2.56 -22.95
N ALA A 601 5.06 2.54 -22.96
CA ALA A 601 5.81 1.38 -23.40
C ALA A 601 5.60 0.18 -22.45
N ASN A 602 5.68 0.41 -21.14
CA ASN A 602 5.43 -0.63 -20.14
C ASN A 602 4.00 -1.17 -20.24
N MET A 603 3.01 -0.28 -20.37
CA MET A 603 1.61 -0.65 -20.53
C MET A 603 1.39 -1.50 -21.79
N GLN A 604 2.00 -1.13 -22.92
CA GLN A 604 1.89 -1.88 -24.17
C GLN A 604 2.38 -3.32 -24.04
N ILE A 605 3.44 -3.57 -23.25
CA ILE A 605 3.95 -4.92 -23.04
C ILE A 605 2.92 -5.77 -22.28
N CYS A 606 2.29 -5.22 -21.25
CA CYS A 606 1.25 -5.92 -20.50
C CYS A 606 0.00 -6.16 -21.36
N ILE A 607 -0.41 -5.17 -22.15
CA ILE A 607 -1.54 -5.35 -23.08
C ILE A 607 -1.22 -6.41 -24.14
N GLN A 608 0.03 -6.51 -24.60
CA GLN A 608 0.45 -7.56 -25.52
C GLN A 608 0.40 -8.95 -24.88
N ASN A 609 0.78 -9.07 -23.60
CA ASN A 609 0.62 -10.32 -22.85
C ASN A 609 -0.86 -10.70 -22.70
N MET A 610 -1.69 -9.73 -22.33
CA MET A 610 -3.14 -9.91 -22.22
C MET A 610 -3.79 -10.32 -23.55
N ASP A 611 -3.41 -9.72 -24.67
CA ASP A 611 -3.87 -10.11 -26.00
C ASP A 611 -3.54 -11.59 -26.29
N GLY A 612 -2.32 -12.02 -25.95
CA GLY A 612 -1.89 -13.40 -26.07
C GLY A 612 -2.73 -14.37 -25.23
N TRP A 613 -2.88 -14.10 -23.93
CA TRP A 613 -3.66 -14.92 -23.02
C TRP A 613 -5.15 -14.95 -23.40
N THR A 614 -5.73 -13.82 -23.78
CA THR A 614 -7.15 -13.75 -24.19
C THR A 614 -7.40 -14.60 -25.45
N LYS A 615 -6.45 -14.62 -26.39
CA LYS A 615 -6.49 -15.50 -27.57
C LYS A 615 -6.31 -16.99 -27.25
N GLU A 616 -5.75 -17.33 -26.09
CA GLU A 616 -5.76 -18.70 -25.57
C GLU A 616 -7.06 -19.05 -24.82
N VAL A 617 -7.63 -18.11 -24.07
CA VAL A 617 -8.86 -18.31 -23.28
C VAL A 617 -10.07 -18.59 -24.19
N LEU A 618 -10.26 -17.80 -25.24
CA LEU A 618 -11.44 -17.90 -26.11
C LEU A 618 -11.66 -19.32 -26.69
N PRO A 619 -10.68 -19.95 -27.37
CA PRO A 619 -10.88 -21.30 -27.90
C PRO A 619 -11.08 -22.35 -26.81
N LEU A 620 -10.45 -22.19 -25.63
CA LEU A 620 -10.65 -23.10 -24.49
C LEU A 620 -12.07 -22.99 -23.92
N ALA A 621 -12.62 -21.78 -23.82
CA ALA A 621 -14.00 -21.56 -23.38
C ALA A 621 -15.00 -22.17 -24.39
N GLN A 622 -14.74 -22.02 -25.70
CA GLN A 622 -15.56 -22.68 -26.73
C GLN A 622 -15.46 -24.21 -26.67
N GLU A 623 -14.27 -24.76 -26.46
CA GLU A 623 -14.08 -26.20 -26.25
C GLU A 623 -14.82 -26.69 -25.01
N LEU A 624 -14.74 -25.95 -23.90
CA LEU A 624 -15.48 -26.25 -22.67
C LEU A 624 -16.98 -26.26 -22.90
N ASN A 625 -17.50 -25.28 -23.65
CA ASN A 625 -18.90 -25.19 -24.01
C ASN A 625 -19.40 -26.43 -24.78
N ASP A 626 -18.60 -26.95 -25.70
CA ASP A 626 -18.98 -28.10 -26.52
C ASP A 626 -18.71 -29.46 -25.84
N THR A 627 -17.92 -29.47 -24.77
CA THR A 627 -17.58 -30.67 -24.00
C THR A 627 -18.78 -31.11 -23.14
N PRO A 628 -19.17 -32.39 -23.14
CA PRO A 628 -20.18 -32.92 -22.21
C PRO A 628 -19.75 -32.77 -20.75
N PHE A 629 -20.68 -32.49 -19.84
CA PHE A 629 -20.33 -32.33 -18.43
C PHE A 629 -19.79 -33.63 -17.84
N GLY A 630 -18.56 -33.57 -17.33
CA GLY A 630 -17.85 -34.73 -16.82
C GLY A 630 -16.33 -34.55 -16.75
N PRO A 631 -15.58 -35.63 -16.48
CA PRO A 631 -14.14 -35.57 -16.22
C PRO A 631 -13.28 -34.96 -17.34
N GLU A 632 -13.77 -34.97 -18.58
CA GLU A 632 -13.08 -34.40 -19.75
C GLU A 632 -13.00 -32.86 -19.67
N MET A 633 -13.89 -32.19 -18.93
CA MET A 633 -13.84 -30.74 -18.72
C MET A 633 -12.70 -30.30 -17.80
N LYS A 634 -12.31 -31.15 -16.84
CA LYS A 634 -11.33 -30.81 -15.81
C LYS A 634 -10.02 -30.19 -16.35
N PRO A 635 -9.31 -30.79 -17.33
CA PRO A 635 -8.09 -30.19 -17.86
C PRO A 635 -8.31 -28.83 -18.53
N ILE A 636 -9.48 -28.61 -19.15
CA ILE A 636 -9.83 -27.33 -19.79
C ILE A 636 -10.05 -26.25 -18.71
N ILE A 637 -10.82 -26.58 -17.66
CA ILE A 637 -11.09 -25.67 -16.53
C ILE A 637 -9.79 -25.34 -15.77
N GLU A 638 -8.92 -26.31 -15.53
CA GLU A 638 -7.61 -26.07 -14.90
C GLU A 638 -6.73 -25.14 -15.74
N ARG A 639 -6.75 -25.29 -17.08
CA ARG A 639 -6.00 -24.42 -17.98
C ARG A 639 -6.59 -23.00 -18.02
N LEU A 640 -7.91 -22.87 -18.11
CA LEU A 640 -8.63 -21.59 -18.03
C LEU A 640 -8.33 -20.86 -16.72
N SER A 641 -8.37 -21.59 -15.60
CA SER A 641 -8.05 -21.05 -14.27
C SER A 641 -6.67 -20.40 -14.23
N VAL A 642 -5.63 -21.08 -14.74
CA VAL A 642 -4.26 -20.53 -14.77
C VAL A 642 -4.16 -19.31 -15.68
N ILE A 643 -4.65 -19.38 -16.92
CA ILE A 643 -4.47 -18.29 -17.88
C ILE A 643 -5.23 -17.04 -17.43
N THR A 644 -6.47 -17.19 -16.94
CA THR A 644 -7.28 -16.06 -16.49
C THR A 644 -6.74 -15.42 -15.21
N ASN A 645 -6.07 -16.19 -14.35
CA ASN A 645 -5.34 -15.62 -13.21
C ASN A 645 -4.14 -14.78 -13.66
N ASN A 646 -3.39 -15.25 -14.67
CA ASN A 646 -2.30 -14.46 -15.26
C ASN A 646 -2.84 -13.20 -15.96
N LEU A 647 -4.02 -13.28 -16.58
CA LEU A 647 -4.67 -12.16 -17.24
C LEU A 647 -4.93 -11.00 -16.27
N GLU A 648 -5.38 -11.27 -15.04
CA GLU A 648 -5.59 -10.24 -14.01
C GLU A 648 -4.29 -9.83 -13.29
N TYR A 649 -3.55 -10.80 -12.74
CA TYR A 649 -2.47 -10.53 -11.78
C TYR A 649 -1.08 -10.56 -12.39
N GLY A 650 -0.93 -11.09 -13.60
CA GLY A 650 0.35 -11.47 -14.17
C GLY A 650 0.91 -12.76 -13.58
N VAL A 651 2.13 -13.09 -14.00
CA VAL A 651 2.92 -14.22 -13.51
C VAL A 651 4.40 -13.84 -13.53
N ASP A 652 5.12 -14.20 -12.47
CA ASP A 652 6.58 -14.10 -12.44
C ASP A 652 7.17 -15.27 -13.26
N ALA A 653 7.43 -15.02 -14.55
CA ALA A 653 7.78 -16.05 -15.52
C ALA A 653 9.26 -16.43 -15.43
N ASP A 654 10.12 -15.46 -15.10
CA ASP A 654 11.56 -15.68 -14.93
C ASP A 654 11.96 -16.09 -13.49
N LYS A 655 11.03 -15.98 -12.55
CA LYS A 655 11.13 -16.41 -11.14
C LYS A 655 12.09 -15.56 -10.31
N ASP A 656 12.18 -14.27 -10.62
CA ASP A 656 12.98 -13.32 -9.86
C ASP A 656 12.24 -12.76 -8.63
N GLY A 657 10.94 -13.04 -8.50
CA GLY A 657 10.07 -12.62 -7.42
C GLY A 657 9.29 -11.33 -7.70
N ILE A 658 9.37 -10.80 -8.92
CA ILE A 658 8.74 -9.55 -9.36
C ILE A 658 7.91 -9.85 -10.61
N ILE A 659 6.85 -9.07 -10.83
CA ILE A 659 6.10 -9.10 -12.10
C ILE A 659 6.49 -7.84 -12.86
N GLU A 660 7.27 -8.00 -13.91
CA GLU A 660 7.85 -6.89 -14.66
C GLU A 660 7.10 -6.64 -15.98
N PRO A 661 7.26 -5.46 -16.61
CA PRO A 661 6.73 -5.18 -17.94
C PRO A 661 7.58 -5.87 -19.00
N ILE A 662 7.66 -7.20 -18.94
CA ILE A 662 8.32 -8.05 -19.92
C ILE A 662 7.34 -9.05 -20.52
N ALA A 663 7.76 -9.65 -21.64
CA ALA A 663 6.93 -10.59 -22.37
C ALA A 663 6.60 -11.81 -21.51
N GLY A 664 5.31 -12.06 -21.31
CA GLY A 664 4.77 -13.21 -20.58
C GLY A 664 4.56 -13.00 -19.08
N GLU A 665 4.76 -11.79 -18.55
CA GLU A 665 4.68 -11.56 -17.10
C GLU A 665 3.50 -10.70 -16.66
N CYS A 666 3.52 -9.40 -16.97
CA CYS A 666 2.52 -8.48 -16.45
C CYS A 666 1.13 -8.65 -17.11
N GLY A 667 0.09 -8.49 -16.29
CA GLY A 667 -1.32 -8.56 -16.69
C GLY A 667 -2.06 -7.24 -16.47
N ALA A 668 -3.39 -7.33 -16.32
CA ALA A 668 -4.28 -6.18 -16.25
C ALA A 668 -3.97 -5.25 -15.08
N SER A 669 -3.63 -5.81 -13.91
CA SER A 669 -3.31 -5.03 -12.71
C SER A 669 -2.09 -4.12 -12.91
N GLN A 670 -1.03 -4.65 -13.53
CA GLN A 670 0.17 -3.86 -13.82
C GLN A 670 -0.06 -2.85 -14.95
N ALA A 671 -0.83 -3.21 -15.98
CA ALA A 671 -1.23 -2.26 -17.02
C ALA A 671 -1.98 -1.06 -16.43
N TYR A 672 -2.92 -1.33 -15.51
CA TYR A 672 -3.68 -0.32 -14.75
C TYR A 672 -2.75 0.59 -13.94
N GLU A 673 -1.79 0.01 -13.21
CA GLU A 673 -0.81 0.76 -12.43
C GLU A 673 0.08 1.67 -13.30
N TYR A 674 0.57 1.18 -14.44
CA TYR A 674 1.34 2.03 -15.36
C TYR A 674 0.50 3.17 -15.93
N GLY A 675 -0.80 2.96 -16.13
CA GLY A 675 -1.76 4.00 -16.48
C GLY A 675 -1.80 5.15 -15.48
N TRP A 676 -1.66 4.87 -14.17
CA TRP A 676 -1.72 5.92 -13.13
C TRP A 676 -0.56 6.91 -13.25
N TYR A 677 0.65 6.40 -13.45
CA TYR A 677 1.84 7.24 -13.53
C TYR A 677 2.02 7.93 -14.86
N PHE A 678 1.28 7.48 -15.86
CA PHE A 678 1.37 7.96 -17.22
C PHE A 678 0.87 9.41 -17.40
N ALA A 679 -0.06 9.89 -16.56
CA ALA A 679 -0.52 11.28 -16.52
C ALA A 679 0.31 12.20 -15.61
N ASP A 680 1.39 11.73 -14.99
CA ASP A 680 2.27 12.58 -14.17
C ASP A 680 3.10 13.51 -15.05
N PHE A 681 3.30 14.77 -14.61
CA PHE A 681 4.08 15.74 -15.37
C PHE A 681 4.88 16.70 -14.48
N PRO A 682 6.06 17.15 -14.96
CA PRO A 682 6.97 18.01 -14.19
C PRO A 682 6.43 19.43 -14.10
N ILE A 683 6.74 20.13 -13.00
CA ILE A 683 6.49 21.56 -12.82
C ILE A 683 7.76 22.34 -13.17
N LEU A 684 7.62 23.41 -13.96
CA LEU A 684 8.74 24.19 -14.51
C LEU A 684 8.69 25.65 -14.07
N ILE A 685 9.84 26.33 -14.12
CA ILE A 685 9.98 27.75 -13.74
C ILE A 685 9.32 28.67 -14.76
N GLY A 686 8.51 29.62 -14.30
CA GLY A 686 7.88 30.65 -15.11
C GLY A 686 6.53 30.24 -15.73
N PRO A 687 5.91 31.16 -16.49
CA PRO A 687 4.56 30.98 -17.04
C PRO A 687 4.51 30.10 -18.30
N ASN A 688 3.36 29.48 -18.53
CA ASN A 688 2.98 28.75 -19.76
C ASN A 688 4.03 27.76 -20.26
N ARG A 689 4.59 26.98 -19.33
CA ARG A 689 5.62 26.00 -19.67
C ARG A 689 5.00 24.70 -20.17
N ILE A 690 5.64 24.13 -21.19
CA ILE A 690 5.36 22.79 -21.68
C ILE A 690 6.60 21.95 -21.37
N PRO A 691 6.44 20.76 -20.76
CA PRO A 691 7.57 19.84 -20.55
C PRO A 691 8.35 19.59 -21.85
N PRO A 692 9.69 19.58 -21.80
CA PRO A 692 10.48 19.31 -23.00
C PRO A 692 10.21 17.90 -23.52
N VAL A 693 10.22 17.77 -24.85
CA VAL A 693 10.02 16.51 -25.55
C VAL A 693 11.27 15.64 -25.44
N GLU A 694 12.47 16.21 -25.44
CA GLU A 694 13.76 15.54 -25.21
C GLU A 694 14.77 16.47 -24.53
#